data_AF-A0A373LNT2-F1
#
_entry.id   AF-A0A373LNT2-F1
#
_cell.length_a   1.000
_cell.length_b   1.000
_cell.length_c   1.000
_cell.angle_alpha   90.00
_cell.angle_beta   90.00
_cell.angle_gamma   90.00
#
_symmetry.space_group_name_H-M   'P 1'
#
loop_
_entity.id
_entity.type
_entity.pdbx_description
1 polymer ?
#
loop_
_entity_poly.entity_id
_entity_poly.type
_entity_poly.pdbx_seq_one_letter_code
_entity_poly.pdbx_strand_id
1 'polypeptide(L)'
;MRKFIAYLLSIATMVATLQTYVPAYEGQPLGKNVAFHRNVEVSKESAKNDYNKLDFLTDGNLETKYQSPLVKNNPDNAYEDYQAWSMDLGREYEIDKVVLYWEVAAAKEYDIYVSDDKKDWTMVATEKAGEKGRFKYDFTPVDARYVKIELKERASEGYGYCMYEWQVFTVGSAEEKAMPNLALDATATASSENGDNVAARAIDGDETTMWRSTPLFEDSSVTDEVKADENITLSWNSPQTFDTVKVVWNGGYMKGYKLQKSDNGEDWTDIAEVKDGKSAETRTIRLTEAVTTPYLRLQGVTYGAYCFEIKEIQVYNQTNIPAEYINLNYSNVKLNLDDESEKQIKLEYILGPSNTSQKDVVWTSSNEAVAEVKDGVVTGKSVGTANITIASKDNPNVKNTCVVKVSSELGKSKVTAVRNGKDIRVNWSKVNHAESYVVTRYNKLTANDEVIYEGTATACEDKDLPSGKYVYIVKAIVDKNDASADLYSDSESEESEPVIIPEPVTGVEIINDYKNVSMFVGGSQQIKYGILPANATNTNVTFKSLDEKVATVDKDGVVTGVSKGNTKVIVTTEEGGFTAECTVNVDGIEIKGFERVGGRDITIGENQTRQLQVSITPENATDKKIQWTSTNEAVAAVDENGLVTSKSAGTAIITAKTNNGLQTEFFITVDSPVKSISLNYKNATLNPGKTLKLIATISPSNASNKKITWISANDTIATVSNGVVTAKKIGVTYISAISADGKVITTCTVTVTKPIVTKPAKVNLKSAKKKGTKVTLKWKKATDAVGYVVYMKTNSGKYKLVKTIKKAKTVKCVLKLKKGKKYSFKVRAYKLDEGNKVYGTYSKIKKVKM
;
A
#
# COMPACT_ATOMS: atom_id res chain seq x y z
N MET A 1 49.37 23.74 -46.90
CA MET A 1 49.14 24.68 -48.03
C MET A 1 48.21 23.97 -49.00
N ARG A 2 47.02 24.54 -49.31
CA ARG A 2 45.96 23.99 -50.20
C ARG A 2 45.35 22.65 -49.69
N LYS A 3 44.01 22.45 -49.65
CA LYS A 3 42.94 22.57 -50.68
C LYS A 3 43.10 21.52 -51.79
N PHE A 4 42.07 20.82 -52.30
CA PHE A 4 40.62 20.76 -52.02
C PHE A 4 40.02 19.58 -52.85
N ILE A 5 38.83 19.06 -52.47
CA ILE A 5 37.65 18.68 -53.31
C ILE A 5 37.83 17.79 -54.58
N ALA A 6 36.87 16.96 -55.05
CA ALA A 6 35.76 16.10 -54.54
C ALA A 6 34.91 15.67 -55.77
N TYR A 7 33.78 14.97 -55.54
CA TYR A 7 32.54 15.01 -56.37
C TYR A 7 32.61 14.19 -57.70
N LEU A 8 31.58 13.47 -58.23
CA LEU A 8 30.09 13.42 -58.16
C LEU A 8 29.58 12.00 -58.59
N LEU A 9 28.28 11.60 -58.65
CA LEU A 9 26.99 11.90 -57.96
C LEU A 9 25.80 11.31 -58.79
N SER A 10 24.72 10.82 -58.16
CA SER A 10 23.31 10.92 -58.63
C SER A 10 22.36 10.50 -57.48
N ILE A 11 21.60 11.37 -56.78
CA ILE A 11 20.33 12.07 -57.16
C ILE A 11 19.20 11.05 -57.41
N ALA A 12 17.98 11.08 -56.83
CA ALA A 12 17.13 12.15 -56.26
C ALA A 12 16.17 11.55 -55.17
N THR A 13 15.27 12.22 -54.42
CA THR A 13 15.09 13.61 -53.87
C THR A 13 13.83 13.60 -52.97
N MET A 14 13.78 14.35 -51.85
CA MET A 14 12.53 14.72 -51.16
C MET A 14 12.66 16.12 -50.52
N VAL A 15 11.57 16.89 -50.47
CA VAL A 15 11.57 18.32 -50.10
C VAL A 15 11.63 18.51 -48.59
N ALA A 16 12.65 19.23 -48.11
CA ALA A 16 12.74 19.63 -46.72
C ALA A 16 11.88 20.87 -46.46
N THR A 17 10.80 20.73 -45.68
CA THR A 17 10.18 21.87 -45.00
C THR A 17 11.10 22.36 -43.89
N LEU A 18 11.58 23.59 -44.03
CA LEU A 18 12.34 24.30 -43.01
C LEU A 18 11.47 24.56 -41.77
N GLN A 19 11.59 23.71 -40.76
CA GLN A 19 11.24 24.08 -39.39
C GLN A 19 12.52 24.52 -38.71
N THR A 20 12.58 25.80 -38.32
CA THR A 20 13.80 26.43 -37.81
C THR A 20 14.25 25.80 -36.51
N TYR A 21 15.47 25.27 -36.48
CA TYR A 21 16.14 24.85 -35.25
C TYR A 21 16.30 26.07 -34.32
N VAL A 22 15.42 26.21 -33.34
CA VAL A 22 15.57 27.13 -32.23
C VAL A 22 16.53 26.46 -31.24
N PRO A 23 17.69 27.07 -30.90
CA PRO A 23 18.57 26.49 -29.90
C PRO A 23 17.86 26.43 -28.55
N ALA A 24 17.90 25.24 -27.91
CA ALA A 24 17.30 25.02 -26.61
C ALA A 24 17.84 26.02 -25.56
N TYR A 25 16.94 26.53 -24.71
CA TYR A 25 17.17 27.68 -23.85
C TYR A 25 17.98 27.28 -22.60
N GLU A 26 19.31 27.25 -22.71
CA GLU A 26 20.20 26.95 -21.57
C GLU A 26 19.95 27.91 -20.38
N GLY A 27 19.57 27.35 -19.23
CA GLY A 27 19.58 28.07 -17.95
C GLY A 27 18.22 28.39 -17.32
N GLN A 28 17.10 27.89 -17.86
CA GLN A 28 15.83 27.89 -17.13
C GLN A 28 15.93 27.03 -15.85
N PRO A 29 15.27 27.40 -14.74
CA PRO A 29 15.06 26.46 -13.63
C PRO A 29 14.26 25.25 -14.14
N LEU A 30 14.46 24.09 -13.52
CA LEU A 30 13.59 22.94 -13.77
C LEU A 30 12.15 23.32 -13.41
N GLY A 31 11.19 22.91 -14.25
CA GLY A 31 9.77 22.97 -13.91
C GLY A 31 9.42 22.00 -12.78
N LYS A 32 8.13 21.72 -12.60
CA LYS A 32 7.68 20.70 -11.65
C LYS A 32 8.07 19.31 -12.17
N ASN A 33 8.67 18.46 -11.34
CA ASN A 33 8.77 17.02 -11.67
C ASN A 33 7.37 16.42 -11.54
N VAL A 34 6.76 16.05 -12.66
CA VAL A 34 5.39 15.52 -12.74
C VAL A 34 5.34 13.99 -12.74
N ALA A 35 6.51 13.36 -12.91
CA ALA A 35 6.70 11.92 -12.76
C ALA A 35 6.74 11.46 -11.29
N PHE A 36 6.96 12.36 -10.33
CA PHE A 36 7.14 12.00 -8.92
C PHE A 36 5.94 11.20 -8.37
N HIS A 37 6.20 10.02 -7.80
CA HIS A 37 5.21 9.04 -7.33
C HIS A 37 4.20 8.60 -8.42
N ARG A 38 4.62 8.53 -9.69
CA ARG A 38 3.83 7.94 -10.78
C ARG A 38 4.20 6.48 -10.99
N ASN A 39 3.18 5.67 -11.22
CA ASN A 39 3.35 4.26 -11.53
C ASN A 39 3.98 4.12 -12.92
N VAL A 40 4.94 3.19 -13.03
CA VAL A 40 5.57 2.81 -14.31
C VAL A 40 5.10 1.42 -14.69
N GLU A 41 4.66 1.26 -15.93
CA GLU A 41 4.40 -0.01 -16.60
C GLU A 41 5.65 -0.44 -17.37
N VAL A 42 5.99 -1.73 -17.40
CA VAL A 42 7.13 -2.26 -18.16
C VAL A 42 6.72 -3.51 -18.92
N SER A 43 7.16 -3.64 -20.18
CA SER A 43 6.82 -4.77 -21.05
C SER A 43 7.49 -6.09 -20.63
N LYS A 44 8.48 -6.04 -19.73
CA LYS A 44 9.16 -7.21 -19.12
C LYS A 44 9.47 -6.86 -17.66
N GLU A 45 8.77 -7.46 -16.72
CA GLU A 45 8.94 -7.17 -15.28
C GLU A 45 9.85 -8.19 -14.56
N SER A 46 10.66 -7.71 -13.62
CA SER A 46 11.45 -8.52 -12.69
C SER A 46 10.68 -8.80 -11.40
N ALA A 47 10.90 -9.95 -10.76
CA ALA A 47 10.25 -10.27 -9.48
C ALA A 47 10.42 -9.16 -8.42
N LYS A 48 9.29 -8.56 -8.01
CA LYS A 48 9.21 -7.49 -7.00
C LYS A 48 9.77 -7.98 -5.67
N ASN A 49 10.69 -7.19 -5.09
CA ASN A 49 11.22 -7.41 -3.75
C ASN A 49 11.55 -6.07 -3.10
N ASP A 50 11.95 -6.07 -1.82
CA ASP A 50 12.17 -4.82 -1.08
C ASP A 50 13.30 -3.92 -1.63
N TYR A 51 14.17 -4.47 -2.47
CA TYR A 51 15.30 -3.77 -3.08
C TYR A 51 15.14 -3.55 -4.60
N ASN A 52 14.00 -3.93 -5.18
CA ASN A 52 13.71 -3.77 -6.60
C ASN A 52 12.19 -3.59 -6.83
N LYS A 53 11.74 -2.33 -6.88
CA LYS A 53 10.34 -1.92 -7.06
C LYS A 53 10.24 -0.93 -8.22
N LEU A 54 9.14 -0.97 -8.97
CA LEU A 54 8.90 -0.03 -10.08
C LEU A 54 8.78 1.43 -9.60
N ASP A 55 8.19 1.64 -8.43
CA ASP A 55 8.02 2.98 -7.82
C ASP A 55 9.37 3.68 -7.53
N PHE A 56 10.47 2.92 -7.40
CA PHE A 56 11.83 3.49 -7.30
C PHE A 56 12.27 4.23 -8.56
N LEU A 57 11.60 4.04 -9.70
CA LEU A 57 11.82 4.88 -10.88
C LEU A 57 11.29 6.31 -10.68
N THR A 58 10.48 6.60 -9.65
CA THR A 58 9.82 7.91 -9.48
C THR A 58 9.71 8.42 -8.04
N ASP A 59 10.39 7.78 -7.08
CA ASP A 59 10.25 8.09 -5.65
C ASP A 59 11.08 9.30 -5.17
N GLY A 60 11.83 9.96 -6.06
CA GLY A 60 12.72 11.07 -5.73
C GLY A 60 14.00 10.65 -4.99
N ASN A 61 14.26 9.35 -4.81
CA ASN A 61 15.34 8.82 -4.00
C ASN A 61 16.41 8.10 -4.83
N LEU A 62 17.42 8.88 -5.21
CA LEU A 62 18.59 8.44 -5.99
C LEU A 62 19.47 7.35 -5.32
N GLU A 63 19.12 6.85 -4.13
CA GLU A 63 19.74 5.67 -3.51
C GLU A 63 19.00 4.35 -3.85
N THR A 64 17.75 4.42 -4.32
CA THR A 64 16.96 3.25 -4.77
C THR A 64 17.00 3.10 -6.28
N LYS A 65 16.69 1.91 -6.80
CA LYS A 65 16.75 1.64 -8.24
C LYS A 65 15.85 0.50 -8.67
N TYR A 66 15.34 0.55 -9.89
CA TYR A 66 14.72 -0.59 -10.56
C TYR A 66 15.71 -1.27 -11.52
N GLN A 67 15.65 -2.59 -11.61
CA GLN A 67 16.39 -3.41 -12.57
C GLN A 67 15.46 -4.44 -13.23
N SER A 68 15.30 -4.32 -14.55
CA SER A 68 14.53 -5.24 -15.39
C SER A 68 15.18 -6.63 -15.54
N PRO A 69 14.42 -7.66 -15.96
CA PRO A 69 14.95 -9.00 -16.14
C PRO A 69 15.84 -9.09 -17.39
N LEU A 70 16.78 -10.03 -17.37
CA LEU A 70 17.60 -10.41 -18.52
C LEU A 70 16.89 -11.52 -19.30
N VAL A 71 16.29 -11.19 -20.45
CA VAL A 71 15.44 -12.11 -21.23
C VAL A 71 16.27 -12.87 -22.26
N LYS A 72 16.29 -14.21 -22.20
CA LYS A 72 17.00 -15.10 -23.14
C LYS A 72 16.03 -15.80 -24.08
N ASN A 73 16.03 -15.44 -25.36
CA ASN A 73 15.14 -16.00 -26.39
C ASN A 73 15.90 -16.23 -27.72
N ASN A 74 16.65 -17.34 -27.83
CA ASN A 74 17.21 -18.03 -29.03
C ASN A 74 18.72 -18.39 -28.87
N PRO A 75 19.16 -19.64 -29.16
CA PRO A 75 20.59 -20.01 -29.18
C PRO A 75 21.48 -19.20 -30.16
N ASP A 76 20.95 -18.66 -31.26
CA ASP A 76 21.77 -17.97 -32.28
C ASP A 76 21.89 -16.44 -32.10
N ASN A 77 21.15 -15.84 -31.17
CA ASN A 77 21.41 -14.50 -30.63
C ASN A 77 20.81 -14.40 -29.23
N ALA A 78 21.65 -14.26 -28.21
CA ALA A 78 21.35 -14.83 -26.89
C ALA A 78 20.34 -14.06 -26.01
N TYR A 79 19.89 -12.86 -26.40
CA TYR A 79 19.03 -12.01 -25.57
C TYR A 79 17.99 -11.21 -26.38
N GLU A 80 16.81 -11.00 -25.78
CA GLU A 80 15.78 -10.07 -26.28
C GLU A 80 15.98 -8.72 -25.57
N ASP A 81 16.71 -7.81 -26.23
CA ASP A 81 17.04 -6.49 -25.67
C ASP A 81 15.86 -5.52 -25.68
N TYR A 82 14.88 -5.69 -26.56
CA TYR A 82 13.77 -4.76 -26.70
C TYR A 82 12.84 -4.77 -25.46
N GLN A 83 12.66 -3.60 -24.85
CA GLN A 83 11.68 -3.37 -23.78
C GLN A 83 11.03 -2.00 -23.92
N ALA A 84 9.71 -1.93 -23.82
CA ALA A 84 8.98 -0.67 -23.67
C ALA A 84 8.62 -0.45 -22.20
N TRP A 85 8.98 0.71 -21.65
CA TRP A 85 8.57 1.18 -20.33
C TRP A 85 7.70 2.42 -20.50
N SER A 86 6.59 2.56 -19.79
CA SER A 86 5.67 3.70 -19.92
C SER A 86 5.10 4.17 -18.59
N MET A 87 4.78 5.45 -18.51
CA MET A 87 4.27 6.13 -17.32
C MET A 87 3.04 6.94 -17.68
N ASP A 88 1.97 6.81 -16.89
CA ASP A 88 0.83 7.75 -16.91
C ASP A 88 1.12 8.87 -15.91
N LEU A 89 1.25 10.10 -16.40
CA LEU A 89 1.38 11.30 -15.57
C LEU A 89 0.04 11.64 -14.87
N GLY A 90 -1.03 10.88 -15.11
CA GLY A 90 -2.37 11.04 -14.55
C GLY A 90 -3.19 12.18 -15.17
N ARG A 91 -2.60 12.97 -16.06
CA ARG A 91 -3.28 13.98 -16.89
C ARG A 91 -2.30 14.51 -17.91
N GLU A 92 -2.81 15.27 -18.86
CA GLU A 92 -2.00 16.08 -19.77
C GLU A 92 -1.19 17.15 -19.03
N TYR A 93 0.08 17.29 -19.40
CA TYR A 93 0.98 18.37 -19.02
C TYR A 93 1.72 18.87 -20.25
N GLU A 94 1.95 20.17 -20.35
CA GLU A 94 2.95 20.71 -21.28
C GLU A 94 4.36 20.40 -20.73
N ILE A 95 5.02 19.41 -21.32
CA ILE A 95 6.35 18.95 -20.91
C ILE A 95 7.41 19.29 -21.96
N ASP A 96 8.60 19.68 -21.52
CA ASP A 96 9.73 20.02 -22.39
C ASP A 96 10.96 19.15 -22.15
N LYS A 97 10.91 18.24 -21.17
CA LYS A 97 12.13 17.68 -20.59
C LYS A 97 11.95 16.37 -19.84
N VAL A 98 12.85 15.43 -20.12
CA VAL A 98 13.01 14.16 -19.40
C VAL A 98 14.42 14.09 -18.83
N VAL A 99 14.57 13.59 -17.60
CA VAL A 99 15.88 13.34 -16.97
C VAL A 99 15.91 11.91 -16.45
N LEU A 100 16.94 11.15 -16.88
CA LEU A 100 17.13 9.76 -16.53
C LEU A 100 18.41 9.60 -15.71
N TYR A 101 18.37 8.78 -14.66
CA TYR A 101 19.51 8.47 -13.80
C TYR A 101 19.87 6.99 -13.95
N TRP A 102 20.69 6.66 -14.95
CA TRP A 102 21.10 5.29 -15.25
C TRP A 102 22.13 4.73 -14.26
N GLU A 103 22.01 3.44 -13.95
CA GLU A 103 23.04 2.67 -13.25
C GLU A 103 24.11 2.15 -14.24
N VAL A 104 25.00 1.25 -13.81
CA VAL A 104 26.02 0.62 -14.67
C VAL A 104 25.38 -0.22 -15.76
N ALA A 105 24.28 -0.92 -15.47
CA ALA A 105 23.50 -1.65 -16.47
C ALA A 105 22.52 -0.71 -17.24
N ALA A 106 23.05 0.36 -17.83
CA ALA A 106 22.28 1.35 -18.58
C ALA A 106 21.70 0.82 -19.90
N ALA A 107 20.77 1.57 -20.49
CA ALA A 107 20.45 1.43 -21.91
C ALA A 107 21.46 2.17 -22.78
N LYS A 108 21.91 1.52 -23.86
CA LYS A 108 22.85 2.07 -24.86
C LYS A 108 22.11 2.68 -26.04
N GLU A 109 21.08 2.01 -26.54
CA GLU A 109 20.15 2.58 -27.52
C GLU A 109 18.73 2.61 -26.94
N TYR A 110 18.06 3.75 -27.02
CA TYR A 110 16.65 3.91 -26.64
C TYR A 110 15.99 5.14 -27.25
N ASP A 111 14.68 5.08 -27.46
CA ASP A 111 13.86 6.22 -27.93
C ASP A 111 12.86 6.64 -26.85
N ILE A 112 12.59 7.95 -26.74
CA ILE A 112 11.61 8.52 -25.80
C ILE A 112 10.43 9.05 -26.61
N TYR A 113 9.22 8.66 -26.21
CA TYR A 113 7.95 9.05 -26.80
C TYR A 113 7.02 9.69 -25.77
N VAL A 114 6.08 10.49 -26.26
CA VAL A 114 4.98 11.07 -25.50
C VAL A 114 3.65 10.79 -26.20
N SER A 115 2.55 10.80 -25.46
CA SER A 115 1.19 10.62 -26.00
C SER A 115 0.16 11.28 -25.08
N ASP A 116 -0.96 11.70 -25.63
CA ASP A 116 -2.17 12.16 -24.93
C ASP A 116 -3.13 11.00 -24.61
N ASP A 117 -3.23 10.00 -25.51
CA ASP A 117 -4.25 8.94 -25.48
C ASP A 117 -3.73 7.50 -25.30
N LYS A 118 -2.39 7.32 -25.20
CA LYS A 118 -1.65 6.04 -25.10
C LYS A 118 -1.64 5.20 -26.40
N LYS A 119 -2.23 5.67 -27.50
CA LYS A 119 -2.24 5.01 -28.83
C LYS A 119 -1.35 5.76 -29.82
N ASP A 120 -1.53 7.08 -29.93
CA ASP A 120 -0.79 7.93 -30.85
C ASP A 120 0.46 8.47 -30.15
N TRP A 121 1.63 7.96 -30.56
CA TRP A 121 2.92 8.23 -29.90
C TRP A 121 3.81 9.15 -30.75
N THR A 122 4.17 10.30 -30.18
CA THR A 122 5.14 11.24 -30.77
C THR A 122 6.52 11.00 -30.17
N MET A 123 7.54 10.74 -30.99
CA MET A 123 8.93 10.60 -30.53
C MET A 123 9.53 11.98 -30.23
N VAL A 124 10.08 12.16 -29.03
CA VAL A 124 10.68 13.43 -28.56
C VAL A 124 12.20 13.39 -28.39
N ALA A 125 12.78 12.20 -28.21
CA ALA A 125 14.23 12.02 -28.17
C ALA A 125 14.65 10.62 -28.64
N THR A 126 15.91 10.48 -29.05
CA THR A 126 16.58 9.21 -29.35
C THR A 126 18.00 9.26 -28.79
N GLU A 127 18.45 8.15 -28.20
CA GLU A 127 19.80 7.94 -27.68
C GLU A 127 20.41 6.73 -28.38
N LYS A 128 21.68 6.85 -28.78
CA LYS A 128 22.42 5.84 -29.56
C LYS A 128 23.74 5.41 -28.89
N ALA A 129 24.15 6.09 -27.83
CA ALA A 129 25.39 5.83 -27.10
C ALA A 129 25.23 6.05 -25.59
N GLY A 130 24.10 5.64 -25.02
CA GLY A 130 23.80 5.77 -23.60
C GLY A 130 24.78 5.00 -22.70
N GLU A 131 25.06 5.56 -21.53
CA GLU A 131 25.93 4.99 -20.51
C GLU A 131 25.38 5.30 -19.10
N LYS A 132 26.12 4.95 -18.05
CA LYS A 132 25.73 5.21 -16.66
C LYS A 132 25.71 6.70 -16.32
N GLY A 133 24.83 7.10 -15.41
CA GLY A 133 24.78 8.46 -14.87
C GLY A 133 23.55 9.25 -15.31
N ARG A 134 23.64 10.58 -15.24
CA ARG A 134 22.48 11.48 -15.39
C ARG A 134 22.38 12.05 -16.80
N PHE A 135 21.34 11.65 -17.52
CA PHE A 135 21.00 12.11 -18.87
C PHE A 135 19.84 13.10 -18.81
N LYS A 136 19.85 14.11 -19.68
CA LYS A 136 18.83 15.15 -19.76
C LYS A 136 18.49 15.38 -21.23
N TYR A 137 17.23 15.19 -21.56
CA TYR A 137 16.67 15.40 -22.89
C TYR A 137 15.74 16.59 -22.82
N ASP A 138 16.10 17.70 -23.48
CA ASP A 138 15.21 18.83 -23.70
C ASP A 138 14.62 18.70 -25.11
N PHE A 139 13.32 18.96 -25.25
CA PHE A 139 12.58 18.91 -26.50
C PHE A 139 11.62 20.09 -26.61
N THR A 140 11.00 20.27 -27.79
CA THR A 140 9.95 21.28 -27.96
C THR A 140 8.78 20.96 -27.03
N PRO A 141 8.24 21.94 -26.27
CA PRO A 141 7.09 21.73 -25.41
C PRO A 141 5.95 20.99 -26.13
N VAL A 142 5.42 19.97 -25.46
CA VAL A 142 4.39 19.09 -26.00
C VAL A 142 3.42 18.72 -24.89
N ASP A 143 2.13 18.84 -25.20
CA ASP A 143 1.05 18.34 -24.35
C ASP A 143 1.08 16.81 -24.33
N ALA A 144 1.26 16.23 -23.15
CA ALA A 144 1.36 14.78 -22.98
C ALA A 144 0.80 14.33 -21.65
N ARG A 145 0.04 13.22 -21.66
CA ARG A 145 -0.37 12.48 -20.47
C ARG A 145 0.53 11.28 -20.20
N TYR A 146 0.99 10.63 -21.25
CA TYR A 146 1.80 9.42 -21.19
C TYR A 146 3.20 9.70 -21.70
N VAL A 147 4.21 9.11 -21.06
CA VAL A 147 5.60 9.11 -21.53
C VAL A 147 6.05 7.66 -21.63
N LYS A 148 6.73 7.28 -22.72
CA LYS A 148 7.24 5.94 -22.97
C LYS A 148 8.72 6.00 -23.34
N ILE A 149 9.49 5.01 -22.91
CA ILE A 149 10.86 4.78 -23.37
C ILE A 149 10.90 3.38 -24.01
N GLU A 150 11.36 3.30 -25.25
CA GLU A 150 11.64 2.03 -25.94
C GLU A 150 13.14 1.76 -25.89
N LEU A 151 13.54 0.86 -24.99
CA LEU A 151 14.90 0.39 -24.79
C LEU A 151 15.24 -0.66 -25.84
N LYS A 152 16.35 -0.50 -26.57
CA LYS A 152 16.66 -1.28 -27.78
C LYS A 152 17.96 -2.07 -27.71
N GLU A 153 18.96 -1.54 -27.00
CA GLU A 153 20.26 -2.21 -26.79
C GLU A 153 20.75 -1.93 -25.37
N ARG A 154 21.22 -2.96 -24.64
CA ARG A 154 21.83 -2.79 -23.31
C ARG A 154 23.29 -2.34 -23.39
N ALA A 155 23.73 -1.57 -22.40
CA ALA A 155 25.15 -1.28 -22.17
C ALA A 155 25.90 -2.42 -21.45
N SER A 156 25.20 -3.46 -20.99
CA SER A 156 25.76 -4.60 -20.27
C SER A 156 25.18 -5.93 -20.75
N GLU A 157 26.05 -6.92 -20.97
CA GLU A 157 25.68 -8.27 -21.42
C GLU A 157 25.13 -9.18 -20.29
N GLY A 158 25.45 -8.87 -19.03
CA GLY A 158 25.17 -9.75 -17.88
C GLY A 158 23.93 -9.39 -17.05
N TYR A 159 23.27 -8.26 -17.34
CA TYR A 159 22.18 -7.70 -16.55
C TYR A 159 21.11 -7.08 -17.46
N GLY A 160 19.86 -7.01 -17.00
CA GLY A 160 18.84 -6.16 -17.63
C GLY A 160 19.09 -4.67 -17.35
N TYR A 161 18.31 -3.79 -17.99
CA TYR A 161 18.39 -2.34 -17.79
C TYR A 161 18.12 -1.95 -16.33
N CYS A 162 18.94 -1.05 -15.77
CA CYS A 162 18.86 -0.58 -14.39
C CYS A 162 18.93 0.96 -14.29
N MET A 163 17.96 1.56 -13.61
CA MET A 163 17.82 3.02 -13.46
C MET A 163 17.43 3.38 -12.03
N TYR A 164 18.03 4.44 -11.49
CA TYR A 164 17.77 5.02 -10.18
C TYR A 164 16.54 5.93 -10.15
N GLU A 165 16.25 6.66 -11.24
CA GLU A 165 15.17 7.65 -11.28
C GLU A 165 14.86 8.07 -12.73
N TRP A 166 13.57 8.23 -13.05
CA TRP A 166 13.00 8.80 -14.26
C TRP A 166 12.13 10.01 -13.91
N GLN A 167 12.61 11.19 -14.27
CA GLN A 167 11.94 12.46 -14.00
C GLN A 167 11.39 13.05 -15.30
N VAL A 168 10.20 13.64 -15.23
CA VAL A 168 9.54 14.34 -16.35
C VAL A 168 9.21 15.74 -15.86
N PHE A 169 9.60 16.78 -16.60
CA PHE A 169 9.49 18.17 -16.17
C PHE A 169 8.59 18.98 -17.10
N THR A 170 7.77 19.84 -16.50
CA THR A 170 7.04 20.88 -17.23
C THR A 170 7.98 21.95 -17.78
N VAL A 171 7.50 22.71 -18.77
CA VAL A 171 8.15 23.95 -19.19
C VAL A 171 8.36 24.86 -17.97
N GLY A 172 9.53 25.52 -17.91
CA GLY A 172 9.85 26.44 -16.83
C GLY A 172 8.83 27.59 -16.75
N SER A 173 8.16 27.72 -15.60
CA SER A 173 7.07 28.67 -15.33
C SER A 173 5.77 28.51 -16.15
N ALA A 174 5.59 27.43 -16.92
CA ALA A 174 4.26 27.12 -17.43
C ALA A 174 3.34 26.72 -16.28
N GLU A 175 2.15 27.31 -16.24
CA GLU A 175 1.09 26.88 -15.35
C GLU A 175 0.55 25.53 -15.80
N GLU A 176 0.18 24.74 -14.80
CA GLU A 176 -0.44 23.45 -14.96
C GLU A 176 -1.75 23.60 -15.77
N LYS A 177 -1.80 23.03 -16.99
CA LYS A 177 -3.02 23.00 -17.80
C LYS A 177 -4.12 22.33 -16.97
N ALA A 178 -5.05 23.15 -16.46
CA ALA A 178 -5.93 22.73 -15.40
C ALA A 178 -6.85 21.61 -15.91
N MET A 179 -6.91 20.49 -15.19
CA MET A 179 -8.05 19.58 -15.35
C MET A 179 -9.31 20.39 -15.02
N PRO A 180 -10.39 20.31 -15.82
CA PRO A 180 -11.63 21.00 -15.50
C PRO A 180 -12.07 20.55 -14.10
N ASN A 181 -12.05 21.49 -13.15
CA ASN A 181 -12.56 21.22 -11.83
C ASN A 181 -14.08 21.15 -11.94
N LEU A 182 -14.63 19.94 -11.95
CA LEU A 182 -16.08 19.72 -12.12
C LEU A 182 -16.88 20.42 -11.02
N ALA A 183 -16.29 20.73 -9.85
CA ALA A 183 -16.95 21.49 -8.80
C ALA A 183 -17.28 22.95 -9.19
N LEU A 184 -16.54 23.57 -10.13
CA LEU A 184 -16.83 24.94 -10.60
C LEU A 184 -18.19 25.04 -11.32
N ASP A 185 -18.64 23.93 -11.92
CA ASP A 185 -19.93 23.80 -12.60
C ASP A 185 -21.04 23.25 -11.66
N ALA A 186 -20.73 23.08 -10.37
CA ALA A 186 -21.69 22.64 -9.35
C ALA A 186 -22.43 23.82 -8.70
N THR A 187 -23.56 23.52 -8.06
CA THR A 187 -24.14 24.38 -7.01
C THR A 187 -23.84 23.76 -5.65
N ALA A 188 -23.30 24.54 -4.72
CA ALA A 188 -23.03 24.08 -3.35
C ALA A 188 -24.12 24.54 -2.37
N THR A 189 -24.55 23.63 -1.50
CA THR A 189 -25.40 23.89 -0.33
C THR A 189 -24.77 23.28 0.91
N ALA A 190 -25.00 23.87 2.08
CA ALA A 190 -24.46 23.36 3.35
C ALA A 190 -25.54 23.23 4.41
N SER A 191 -25.27 22.41 5.44
CA SER A 191 -26.12 22.30 6.63
C SER A 191 -26.25 23.60 7.41
N SER A 192 -25.19 24.42 7.45
CA SER A 192 -25.24 25.77 8.01
C SER A 192 -24.12 26.67 7.45
N GLU A 193 -24.28 28.00 7.64
CA GLU A 193 -23.39 29.02 7.08
C GLU A 193 -23.18 30.17 8.09
N ASN A 194 -21.96 30.70 8.18
CA ASN A 194 -21.61 31.79 9.10
C ASN A 194 -21.23 33.09 8.36
N GLY A 195 -22.18 34.03 8.28
CA GLY A 195 -21.99 35.34 7.64
C GLY A 195 -21.74 35.21 6.14
N ASP A 196 -20.76 35.94 5.60
CA ASP A 196 -20.44 35.94 4.16
C ASP A 196 -19.75 34.63 3.68
N ASN A 197 -19.46 33.69 4.58
CA ASN A 197 -18.73 32.44 4.30
C ASN A 197 -19.69 31.31 3.84
N VAL A 198 -20.46 31.58 2.78
CA VAL A 198 -21.49 30.68 2.23
C VAL A 198 -20.91 29.47 1.48
N ALA A 199 -21.70 28.41 1.28
CA ALA A 199 -21.27 27.13 0.69
C ALA A 199 -20.60 27.27 -0.69
N ALA A 200 -21.08 28.22 -1.51
CA ALA A 200 -20.49 28.52 -2.82
C ALA A 200 -19.00 28.92 -2.76
N ARG A 201 -18.51 29.41 -1.61
CA ARG A 201 -17.11 29.78 -1.35
C ARG A 201 -16.18 28.60 -1.10
N ALA A 202 -16.69 27.37 -1.17
CA ALA A 202 -15.86 26.17 -1.22
C ALA A 202 -15.73 25.59 -2.64
N ILE A 203 -16.30 26.24 -3.67
CA ILE A 203 -16.26 25.77 -5.06
C ILE A 203 -16.10 26.92 -6.08
N ASP A 204 -15.68 28.11 -5.64
CA ASP A 204 -15.55 29.28 -6.54
C ASP A 204 -14.17 29.40 -7.21
N GLY A 205 -13.25 28.46 -6.93
CA GLY A 205 -11.91 28.43 -7.49
C GLY A 205 -10.92 29.37 -6.78
N ASP A 206 -11.34 30.06 -5.71
CA ASP A 206 -10.54 31.01 -4.97
C ASP A 206 -10.22 30.50 -3.55
N GLU A 207 -9.08 29.80 -3.41
CA GLU A 207 -8.56 29.31 -2.13
C GLU A 207 -8.30 30.44 -1.08
N THR A 208 -8.54 31.73 -1.40
CA THR A 208 -8.55 32.83 -0.41
C THR A 208 -9.91 33.06 0.26
N THR A 209 -11.01 32.59 -0.35
CA THR A 209 -12.34 32.55 0.28
C THR A 209 -12.53 31.24 1.06
N MET A 210 -13.69 31.06 1.71
CA MET A 210 -14.06 29.80 2.36
C MET A 210 -15.58 29.72 2.61
N TRP A 211 -16.13 28.51 2.55
CA TRP A 211 -17.33 28.17 3.33
C TRP A 211 -16.94 28.01 4.80
N ARG A 212 -17.80 28.49 5.71
CA ARG A 212 -17.70 28.25 7.15
C ARG A 212 -19.05 27.87 7.73
N SER A 213 -19.14 26.72 8.41
CA SER A 213 -20.33 26.32 9.17
C SER A 213 -20.50 27.12 10.46
N THR A 214 -21.67 27.02 11.08
CA THR A 214 -22.00 27.75 12.32
C THR A 214 -21.02 27.36 13.44
N PRO A 215 -20.40 28.34 14.13
CA PRO A 215 -19.42 28.07 15.18
C PRO A 215 -20.09 27.59 16.47
N LEU A 216 -20.43 26.30 16.53
CA LEU A 216 -21.03 25.66 17.72
C LEU A 216 -20.02 25.35 18.84
N PHE A 217 -18.74 25.72 18.68
CA PHE A 217 -17.69 25.46 19.67
C PHE A 217 -17.75 26.38 20.90
N GLU A 218 -18.42 27.54 20.81
CA GLU A 218 -18.60 28.46 21.93
C GLU A 218 -19.74 28.04 22.86
N ASP A 219 -20.67 27.19 22.38
CA ASP A 219 -21.76 26.65 23.18
C ASP A 219 -21.33 25.36 23.88
N SER A 220 -21.09 25.45 25.18
CA SER A 220 -20.70 24.32 26.03
C SER A 220 -21.81 23.30 26.28
N SER A 221 -23.04 23.54 25.82
CA SER A 221 -24.15 22.57 25.86
C SER A 221 -24.19 21.63 24.65
N VAL A 222 -23.47 21.94 23.57
CA VAL A 222 -23.44 21.16 22.33
C VAL A 222 -22.35 20.09 22.39
N THR A 223 -22.67 18.85 22.01
CA THR A 223 -21.71 17.73 22.01
C THR A 223 -20.82 17.76 20.76
N ASP A 224 -19.70 17.01 20.80
CA ASP A 224 -18.77 16.98 19.67
C ASP A 224 -19.31 16.20 18.46
N GLU A 225 -20.29 15.30 18.67
CA GLU A 225 -21.05 14.66 17.59
C GLU A 225 -21.89 15.69 16.82
N VAL A 226 -22.61 16.57 17.55
CA VAL A 226 -23.43 17.63 16.93
C VAL A 226 -22.55 18.67 16.22
N LYS A 227 -21.34 18.96 16.74
CA LYS A 227 -20.35 19.81 16.06
C LYS A 227 -19.73 19.14 14.83
N ALA A 228 -19.77 17.80 14.76
CA ALA A 228 -19.27 17.03 13.63
C ALA A 228 -20.31 16.88 12.52
N ASP A 229 -21.60 16.86 12.86
CA ASP A 229 -22.72 16.65 11.93
C ASP A 229 -23.06 17.91 11.12
N GLU A 230 -22.06 18.37 10.39
CA GLU A 230 -22.12 19.45 9.42
C GLU A 230 -21.63 18.90 8.08
N ASN A 231 -22.18 19.39 6.98
CA ASN A 231 -21.87 18.91 5.65
C ASN A 231 -21.99 20.01 4.59
N ILE A 232 -21.33 19.76 3.47
CA ILE A 232 -21.49 20.52 2.23
C ILE A 232 -21.78 19.55 1.09
N THR A 233 -22.74 19.91 0.25
CA THR A 233 -23.25 19.11 -0.87
C THR A 233 -23.09 19.89 -2.17
N LEU A 234 -22.36 19.31 -3.11
CA LEU A 234 -22.24 19.76 -4.49
C LEU A 234 -23.31 19.05 -5.33
N SER A 235 -24.05 19.83 -6.11
CA SER A 235 -25.15 19.39 -6.98
C SER A 235 -24.90 19.81 -8.41
N TRP A 236 -25.09 18.91 -9.38
CA TRP A 236 -24.93 19.22 -10.81
C TRP A 236 -26.25 19.09 -11.58
N ASN A 237 -26.40 19.88 -12.64
CA ASN A 237 -27.55 19.81 -13.55
C ASN A 237 -27.60 18.48 -14.35
N SER A 238 -26.50 17.75 -14.41
CA SER A 238 -26.40 16.38 -14.94
C SER A 238 -25.39 15.58 -14.14
N PRO A 239 -25.56 14.25 -13.98
CA PRO A 239 -24.58 13.41 -13.30
C PRO A 239 -23.16 13.56 -13.86
N GLN A 240 -22.19 13.73 -12.96
CA GLN A 240 -20.77 13.82 -13.30
C GLN A 240 -20.07 12.52 -12.98
N THR A 241 -19.18 12.07 -13.86
CA THR A 241 -18.28 10.94 -13.62
C THR A 241 -16.92 11.45 -13.15
N PHE A 242 -16.43 10.95 -12.01
CA PHE A 242 -15.15 11.34 -11.41
C PHE A 242 -14.54 10.21 -10.56
N ASP A 243 -13.23 10.26 -10.34
CA ASP A 243 -12.48 9.33 -9.48
C ASP A 243 -11.61 10.02 -8.42
N THR A 244 -11.49 11.36 -8.48
CA THR A 244 -10.57 12.12 -7.64
C THR A 244 -11.26 13.35 -7.10
N VAL A 245 -11.20 13.54 -5.77
CA VAL A 245 -11.69 14.72 -5.07
C VAL A 245 -10.57 15.33 -4.23
N LYS A 246 -10.24 16.60 -4.42
CA LYS A 246 -9.29 17.37 -3.60
C LYS A 246 -10.06 18.33 -2.69
N VAL A 247 -9.69 18.40 -1.41
CA VAL A 247 -10.31 19.27 -0.40
C VAL A 247 -9.22 20.13 0.25
N VAL A 248 -9.45 21.43 0.32
CA VAL A 248 -8.54 22.43 0.90
C VAL A 248 -9.20 23.02 2.15
N TRP A 249 -8.67 22.68 3.32
CA TRP A 249 -9.22 23.10 4.61
C TRP A 249 -8.57 24.41 5.10
N ASN A 250 -9.31 25.17 5.93
CA ASN A 250 -8.74 26.28 6.72
C ASN A 250 -8.44 25.81 8.17
N GLY A 251 -8.53 26.71 9.15
CA GLY A 251 -8.19 26.41 10.55
C GLY A 251 -9.16 25.43 11.20
N GLY A 252 -10.45 25.64 10.94
CA GLY A 252 -11.52 24.71 11.32
C GLY A 252 -11.56 23.49 10.39
N TYR A 253 -11.73 22.31 10.97
CA TYR A 253 -11.69 21.05 10.23
C TYR A 253 -12.40 19.91 10.96
N MET A 254 -12.72 18.86 10.22
CA MET A 254 -13.13 17.57 10.78
C MET A 254 -11.98 16.57 10.75
N LYS A 255 -11.79 15.88 11.87
CA LYS A 255 -10.81 14.78 11.99
C LYS A 255 -11.29 13.53 11.26
N GLY A 256 -12.59 13.29 11.29
CA GLY A 256 -13.27 12.23 10.55
C GLY A 256 -14.29 12.83 9.59
N TYR A 257 -14.25 12.45 8.31
CA TYR A 257 -15.23 12.86 7.30
C TYR A 257 -15.36 11.82 6.19
N LYS A 258 -16.50 11.84 5.51
CA LYS A 258 -16.83 10.93 4.41
C LYS A 258 -17.13 11.73 3.15
N LEU A 259 -16.69 11.21 2.01
CA LEU A 259 -17.29 11.56 0.72
C LEU A 259 -18.43 10.58 0.48
N GLN A 260 -19.58 11.12 0.07
CA GLN A 260 -20.79 10.35 -0.18
C GLN A 260 -21.39 10.76 -1.52
N LYS A 261 -21.94 9.80 -2.26
CA LYS A 261 -22.74 10.05 -3.47
C LYS A 261 -24.23 9.94 -3.18
N SER A 262 -25.05 10.63 -3.97
CA SER A 262 -26.50 10.44 -3.98
C SER A 262 -27.05 10.64 -5.39
N ASP A 263 -28.07 9.85 -5.75
CA ASP A 263 -28.71 9.96 -7.07
C ASP A 263 -30.01 10.80 -7.01
N ASN A 264 -30.50 11.12 -5.80
CA ASN A 264 -31.70 11.93 -5.53
C ASN A 264 -31.47 13.13 -4.57
N GLY A 265 -30.31 13.22 -3.92
CA GLY A 265 -29.98 14.22 -2.90
C GLY A 265 -30.43 13.87 -1.48
N GLU A 266 -31.19 12.78 -1.31
CA GLU A 266 -31.79 12.35 -0.03
C GLU A 266 -31.11 11.10 0.52
N ASP A 267 -30.85 10.09 -0.32
CA ASP A 267 -30.21 8.82 0.03
C ASP A 267 -28.72 8.85 -0.27
N TRP A 268 -27.88 8.59 0.74
CA TRP A 268 -26.43 8.79 0.65
C TRP A 268 -25.64 7.51 0.84
N THR A 269 -24.70 7.25 -0.08
CA THR A 269 -23.77 6.11 -0.03
C THR A 269 -22.33 6.58 0.13
N ASP A 270 -21.61 6.03 1.10
CA ASP A 270 -20.18 6.31 1.31
C ASP A 270 -19.33 5.84 0.12
N ILE A 271 -18.51 6.73 -0.43
CA ILE A 271 -17.57 6.43 -1.53
C ILE A 271 -16.09 6.58 -1.10
N ALA A 272 -15.82 7.33 -0.02
CA ALA A 272 -14.53 7.34 0.65
C ALA A 272 -14.68 7.79 2.12
N GLU A 273 -13.78 7.35 2.98
CA GLU A 273 -13.75 7.72 4.40
C GLU A 273 -12.34 8.16 4.82
N VAL A 274 -12.25 9.33 5.47
CA VAL A 274 -11.02 9.88 6.05
C VAL A 274 -11.17 9.88 7.57
N LYS A 275 -10.19 9.32 8.28
CA LYS A 275 -10.19 9.18 9.77
C LYS A 275 -9.09 10.01 10.47
N ASP A 276 -8.21 10.63 9.69
CA ASP A 276 -7.01 11.35 10.15
C ASP A 276 -6.90 12.76 9.55
N GLY A 277 -8.04 13.42 9.32
CA GLY A 277 -8.12 14.81 8.87
C GLY A 277 -7.38 15.77 9.81
N LYS A 278 -6.85 16.87 9.26
CA LYS A 278 -5.98 17.83 9.96
C LYS A 278 -6.36 19.27 9.61
N SER A 279 -6.18 20.17 10.58
CA SER A 279 -6.30 21.63 10.38
C SER A 279 -5.35 22.11 9.28
N ALA A 280 -5.86 23.00 8.42
CA ALA A 280 -5.17 23.60 7.28
C ALA A 280 -4.52 22.60 6.30
N GLU A 281 -5.07 21.39 6.18
CA GLU A 281 -4.58 20.41 5.21
C GLU A 281 -5.14 20.64 3.80
N THR A 282 -4.36 20.22 2.80
CA THR A 282 -4.89 19.92 1.47
C THR A 282 -4.83 18.41 1.30
N ARG A 283 -5.98 17.76 1.09
CA ARG A 283 -6.06 16.31 0.88
C ARG A 283 -6.57 16.01 -0.52
N THR A 284 -5.93 15.07 -1.20
CA THR A 284 -6.46 14.46 -2.43
C THR A 284 -6.94 13.05 -2.10
N ILE A 285 -8.19 12.77 -2.39
CA ILE A 285 -8.88 11.50 -2.18
C ILE A 285 -9.09 10.90 -3.56
N ARG A 286 -8.43 9.76 -3.84
CA ARG A 286 -8.68 8.95 -5.03
C ARG A 286 -9.62 7.82 -4.64
N LEU A 287 -10.70 7.66 -5.40
CA LEU A 287 -11.67 6.60 -5.25
C LEU A 287 -11.10 5.29 -5.82
N THR A 288 -11.57 4.15 -5.32
CA THR A 288 -11.18 2.83 -5.84
C THR A 288 -11.82 2.51 -7.19
N GLU A 289 -12.95 3.15 -7.48
CA GLU A 289 -13.72 3.05 -8.71
C GLU A 289 -14.22 4.45 -9.09
N ALA A 290 -14.38 4.74 -10.38
CA ALA A 290 -14.96 6.00 -10.83
C ALA A 290 -16.46 6.05 -10.49
N VAL A 291 -16.89 7.11 -9.81
CA VAL A 291 -18.27 7.34 -9.39
C VAL A 291 -18.95 8.24 -10.40
N THR A 292 -20.16 7.86 -10.84
CA THR A 292 -21.07 8.74 -11.58
C THR A 292 -22.24 9.13 -10.69
N THR A 293 -22.47 10.42 -10.48
CA THR A 293 -23.53 10.90 -9.57
C THR A 293 -23.90 12.37 -9.84
N PRO A 294 -25.18 12.76 -9.67
CA PRO A 294 -25.60 14.17 -9.68
C PRO A 294 -25.33 14.92 -8.36
N TYR A 295 -25.00 14.21 -7.26
CA TYR A 295 -24.75 14.84 -5.95
C TYR A 295 -23.53 14.23 -5.24
N LEU A 296 -22.61 15.09 -4.79
CA LEU A 296 -21.45 14.73 -3.96
C LEU A 296 -21.52 15.49 -2.63
N ARG A 297 -21.58 14.78 -1.51
CA ARG A 297 -21.54 15.36 -0.16
C ARG A 297 -20.23 15.05 0.52
N LEU A 298 -19.65 16.06 1.17
CA LEU A 298 -18.63 15.90 2.18
C LEU A 298 -19.29 16.06 3.55
N GLN A 299 -19.41 14.95 4.26
CA GLN A 299 -20.10 14.83 5.55
C GLN A 299 -19.09 14.69 6.69
N GLY A 300 -19.21 15.52 7.73
CA GLY A 300 -18.42 15.34 8.95
C GLY A 300 -18.87 14.12 9.75
N VAL A 301 -17.90 13.48 10.42
CA VAL A 301 -18.10 12.26 11.24
C VAL A 301 -17.41 12.39 12.60
N THR A 302 -16.30 13.13 12.69
CA THR A 302 -15.61 13.37 13.96
C THR A 302 -15.07 14.79 13.98
N TYR A 303 -15.57 15.58 14.94
CA TYR A 303 -15.18 16.96 15.12
C TYR A 303 -13.67 17.10 15.36
N GLY A 304 -13.04 18.03 14.65
CA GLY A 304 -11.61 18.31 14.76
C GLY A 304 -11.36 19.52 15.65
N ALA A 305 -11.65 20.71 15.13
CA ALA A 305 -11.62 21.97 15.89
C ALA A 305 -12.41 23.08 15.19
N TYR A 306 -12.84 24.06 15.98
CA TYR A 306 -13.53 25.29 15.56
C TYR A 306 -14.90 25.03 14.90
N CYS A 307 -14.95 24.81 13.60
CA CYS A 307 -16.14 24.43 12.83
C CYS A 307 -15.69 23.87 11.47
N PHE A 308 -16.61 23.54 10.56
CA PHE A 308 -16.21 23.25 9.18
C PHE A 308 -15.70 24.54 8.52
N GLU A 309 -14.46 24.55 8.05
CA GLU A 309 -13.94 25.61 7.19
C GLU A 309 -13.25 25.02 5.96
N ILE A 310 -13.89 25.15 4.80
CA ILE A 310 -13.35 24.65 3.52
C ILE A 310 -13.14 25.82 2.58
N LYS A 311 -11.91 25.97 2.09
CA LYS A 311 -11.51 26.96 1.10
C LYS A 311 -11.87 26.56 -0.32
N GLU A 312 -11.75 25.28 -0.64
CA GLU A 312 -11.97 24.77 -2.00
C GLU A 312 -12.18 23.25 -2.00
N ILE A 313 -13.11 22.77 -2.84
CA ILE A 313 -13.37 21.38 -3.19
C ILE A 313 -13.20 21.25 -4.71
N GLN A 314 -12.43 20.26 -5.15
CA GLN A 314 -12.11 20.07 -6.56
C GLN A 314 -12.33 18.62 -7.00
N VAL A 315 -12.85 18.38 -8.21
CA VAL A 315 -13.34 17.06 -8.66
C VAL A 315 -12.87 16.74 -10.09
N TYR A 316 -12.34 15.53 -10.34
CA TYR A 316 -11.66 15.12 -11.59
C TYR A 316 -11.87 13.63 -11.99
N ASN A 317 -11.61 13.27 -13.26
CA ASN A 317 -11.93 11.95 -13.88
C ASN A 317 -10.74 11.35 -14.70
N GLN A 318 -10.42 10.06 -14.56
CA GLN A 318 -9.37 9.33 -15.29
C GLN A 318 -9.80 7.88 -15.66
N THR A 319 -9.89 7.53 -16.95
CA THR A 319 -10.43 6.21 -17.39
C THR A 319 -9.63 5.51 -18.50
N ASN A 320 -9.25 4.23 -18.30
CA ASN A 320 -9.15 3.09 -19.27
C ASN A 320 -8.10 2.04 -18.83
N ILE A 321 -8.49 0.77 -18.62
CA ILE A 321 -7.60 -0.33 -18.14
C ILE A 321 -7.88 -1.65 -18.89
N PRO A 322 -6.90 -2.29 -19.56
CA PRO A 322 -7.11 -3.47 -20.42
C PRO A 322 -7.28 -4.79 -19.65
N ALA A 323 -7.68 -5.87 -20.34
CA ALA A 323 -7.76 -7.23 -19.79
C ALA A 323 -6.56 -8.10 -20.24
N GLU A 324 -5.95 -8.83 -19.29
CA GLU A 324 -4.64 -9.47 -19.44
C GLU A 324 -4.66 -11.01 -19.26
N TYR A 325 -5.48 -11.53 -18.36
CA TYR A 325 -5.59 -12.98 -18.13
C TYR A 325 -7.01 -13.43 -17.79
N ILE A 326 -7.30 -14.70 -18.13
CA ILE A 326 -8.47 -15.43 -17.66
C ILE A 326 -7.99 -16.75 -17.05
N ASN A 327 -8.25 -16.94 -15.76
CA ASN A 327 -8.00 -18.20 -15.06
C ASN A 327 -9.32 -18.89 -14.76
N LEU A 328 -9.49 -20.12 -15.24
CA LEU A 328 -10.61 -21.00 -14.88
C LEU A 328 -10.32 -21.70 -13.54
N ASN A 329 -11.37 -21.97 -12.77
CA ASN A 329 -11.30 -22.80 -11.56
C ASN A 329 -10.91 -24.28 -11.86
N TYR A 330 -11.24 -24.79 -13.05
CA TYR A 330 -10.92 -26.17 -13.47
C TYR A 330 -10.25 -26.24 -14.86
N SER A 331 -9.18 -27.02 -14.97
CA SER A 331 -8.56 -27.39 -16.26
C SER A 331 -9.19 -28.65 -16.88
N ASN A 332 -9.83 -29.48 -16.06
CA ASN A 332 -10.57 -30.67 -16.46
C ASN A 332 -11.72 -30.92 -15.48
N VAL A 333 -12.82 -31.47 -15.98
CA VAL A 333 -14.01 -31.84 -15.20
C VAL A 333 -14.53 -33.19 -15.71
N LYS A 334 -15.02 -34.02 -14.78
CA LYS A 334 -15.90 -35.16 -15.09
C LYS A 334 -17.31 -34.80 -14.65
N LEU A 335 -18.29 -35.04 -15.51
CA LEU A 335 -19.73 -34.88 -15.24
C LEU A 335 -20.39 -36.26 -15.30
N ASN A 336 -21.34 -36.54 -14.40
CA ASN A 336 -22.08 -37.80 -14.37
C ASN A 336 -23.55 -37.56 -14.76
N LEU A 337 -24.09 -38.32 -15.71
CA LEU A 337 -25.47 -38.15 -16.18
C LEU A 337 -26.53 -38.68 -15.20
N ASP A 338 -26.14 -39.61 -14.33
CA ASP A 338 -27.01 -40.30 -13.37
C ASP A 338 -26.99 -39.67 -11.96
N ASP A 339 -26.03 -38.80 -11.69
CA ASP A 339 -26.03 -37.90 -10.53
C ASP A 339 -26.40 -36.48 -10.99
N GLU A 340 -27.63 -36.05 -10.70
CA GLU A 340 -28.14 -34.71 -11.05
C GLU A 340 -27.31 -33.57 -10.42
N SER A 341 -26.53 -33.83 -9.37
CA SER A 341 -25.61 -32.85 -8.78
C SER A 341 -24.26 -32.74 -9.53
N GLU A 342 -23.86 -33.78 -10.27
CA GLU A 342 -22.64 -33.82 -11.10
C GLU A 342 -22.91 -33.69 -12.61
N LYS A 343 -24.18 -33.63 -13.03
CA LYS A 343 -24.62 -33.54 -14.44
C LYS A 343 -24.28 -32.22 -15.12
N GLN A 344 -24.06 -31.18 -14.32
CA GLN A 344 -23.65 -29.87 -14.77
C GLN A 344 -22.69 -29.23 -13.76
N ILE A 345 -21.83 -28.34 -14.23
CA ILE A 345 -20.93 -27.55 -13.38
C ILE A 345 -20.95 -26.09 -13.81
N LYS A 346 -20.78 -25.16 -12.86
CA LYS A 346 -20.42 -23.79 -13.20
C LYS A 346 -18.89 -23.64 -13.20
N LEU A 347 -18.34 -23.36 -14.37
CA LEU A 347 -16.95 -22.94 -14.49
C LEU A 347 -16.87 -21.47 -14.06
N GLU A 348 -16.17 -21.23 -12.96
CA GLU A 348 -15.86 -19.89 -12.48
C GLU A 348 -14.56 -19.41 -13.09
N TYR A 349 -14.45 -18.10 -13.30
CA TYR A 349 -13.26 -17.50 -13.87
C TYR A 349 -12.87 -16.22 -13.16
N ILE A 350 -11.56 -15.97 -13.09
CA ILE A 350 -11.00 -14.68 -12.68
C ILE A 350 -10.46 -14.00 -13.93
N LEU A 351 -11.08 -12.87 -14.28
CA LEU A 351 -10.62 -11.96 -15.33
C LEU A 351 -9.80 -10.84 -14.69
N GLY A 352 -8.52 -10.73 -15.06
CA GLY A 352 -7.58 -9.80 -14.45
C GLY A 352 -7.01 -8.76 -15.41
N PRO A 353 -6.54 -7.60 -14.90
CA PRO A 353 -6.61 -7.17 -13.49
C PRO A 353 -8.05 -6.83 -13.05
N SER A 354 -8.33 -6.84 -11.74
CA SER A 354 -9.70 -6.69 -11.22
C SER A 354 -10.38 -5.36 -11.61
N ASN A 355 -9.59 -4.30 -11.80
CA ASN A 355 -10.01 -2.98 -12.26
C ASN A 355 -10.04 -2.84 -13.80
N THR A 356 -9.89 -3.92 -14.57
CA THR A 356 -10.05 -3.86 -16.03
C THR A 356 -11.43 -3.33 -16.43
N SER A 357 -11.46 -2.38 -17.37
CA SER A 357 -12.69 -1.85 -17.97
C SER A 357 -13.23 -2.73 -19.12
N GLN A 358 -12.55 -3.83 -19.45
CA GLN A 358 -12.95 -4.80 -20.48
C GLN A 358 -13.49 -6.08 -19.81
N LYS A 359 -14.78 -6.11 -19.47
CA LYS A 359 -15.39 -7.22 -18.69
C LYS A 359 -16.02 -8.35 -19.52
N ASP A 360 -16.29 -8.13 -20.80
CA ASP A 360 -17.03 -9.08 -21.64
C ASP A 360 -16.21 -10.34 -21.99
N VAL A 361 -16.85 -11.51 -21.92
CA VAL A 361 -16.28 -12.82 -22.27
C VAL A 361 -17.20 -13.62 -23.20
N VAL A 362 -16.62 -14.58 -23.92
CA VAL A 362 -17.31 -15.50 -24.85
C VAL A 362 -16.99 -16.94 -24.47
N TRP A 363 -18.01 -17.80 -24.42
CA TRP A 363 -17.90 -19.23 -24.16
C TRP A 363 -18.18 -20.06 -25.42
N THR A 364 -17.47 -21.18 -25.58
CA THR A 364 -17.64 -22.12 -26.71
C THR A 364 -17.41 -23.57 -26.27
N SER A 365 -18.09 -24.53 -26.93
CA SER A 365 -17.85 -25.98 -26.78
C SER A 365 -17.35 -26.58 -28.08
N SER A 366 -16.41 -27.53 -28.00
CA SER A 366 -15.97 -28.30 -29.17
C SER A 366 -16.96 -29.38 -29.61
N ASN A 367 -17.96 -29.73 -28.78
CA ASN A 367 -18.99 -30.70 -29.10
C ASN A 367 -20.25 -30.51 -28.21
N GLU A 368 -21.17 -29.66 -28.67
CA GLU A 368 -22.43 -29.34 -27.96
C GLU A 368 -23.42 -30.50 -27.80
N ALA A 369 -23.22 -31.61 -28.52
CA ALA A 369 -24.02 -32.83 -28.34
C ALA A 369 -23.57 -33.64 -27.12
N VAL A 370 -22.31 -33.52 -26.72
CA VAL A 370 -21.74 -34.12 -25.50
C VAL A 370 -21.90 -33.18 -24.31
N ALA A 371 -21.43 -31.93 -24.44
CA ALA A 371 -21.57 -30.91 -23.39
C ALA A 371 -21.81 -29.52 -24.00
N GLU A 372 -22.90 -28.86 -23.59
CA GLU A 372 -23.14 -27.46 -23.94
C GLU A 372 -22.58 -26.51 -22.87
N VAL A 373 -22.31 -25.26 -23.23
CA VAL A 373 -21.94 -24.20 -22.29
C VAL A 373 -22.78 -22.95 -22.52
N LYS A 374 -23.35 -22.40 -21.45
CA LYS A 374 -24.11 -21.13 -21.44
C LYS A 374 -23.73 -20.36 -20.18
N ASP A 375 -23.20 -19.15 -20.35
CA ASP A 375 -22.78 -18.25 -19.26
C ASP A 375 -21.89 -18.92 -18.18
N GLY A 376 -20.98 -19.79 -18.64
CA GLY A 376 -20.05 -20.57 -17.80
C GLY A 376 -20.67 -21.81 -17.15
N VAL A 377 -21.99 -22.03 -17.24
CA VAL A 377 -22.61 -23.29 -16.86
C VAL A 377 -22.42 -24.29 -17.99
N VAL A 378 -21.76 -25.41 -17.68
CA VAL A 378 -21.53 -26.54 -18.59
C VAL A 378 -22.47 -27.66 -18.21
N THR A 379 -23.26 -28.15 -19.16
CA THR A 379 -24.25 -29.23 -18.93
C THR A 379 -23.92 -30.43 -19.81
N GLY A 380 -23.71 -31.59 -19.19
CA GLY A 380 -23.55 -32.86 -19.89
C GLY A 380 -24.87 -33.33 -20.50
N LYS A 381 -24.83 -33.80 -21.75
CA LYS A 381 -26.00 -34.27 -22.52
C LYS A 381 -25.90 -35.73 -22.95
N SER A 382 -24.70 -36.18 -23.30
CA SER A 382 -24.45 -37.56 -23.71
C SER A 382 -23.03 -37.96 -23.33
N VAL A 383 -22.83 -39.26 -23.13
CA VAL A 383 -21.54 -39.86 -22.80
C VAL A 383 -20.50 -39.50 -23.87
N GLY A 384 -19.33 -39.00 -23.45
CA GLY A 384 -18.28 -38.57 -24.37
C GLY A 384 -17.26 -37.58 -23.78
N THR A 385 -16.60 -36.80 -24.64
CA THR A 385 -15.67 -35.73 -24.22
C THR A 385 -15.79 -34.48 -25.10
N ALA A 386 -15.71 -33.29 -24.50
CA ALA A 386 -15.75 -32.00 -25.16
C ALA A 386 -14.79 -31.00 -24.48
N ASN A 387 -14.25 -30.04 -25.23
CA ASN A 387 -13.44 -28.94 -24.69
C ASN A 387 -14.30 -27.67 -24.59
N ILE A 388 -14.32 -27.05 -23.41
CA ILE A 388 -15.03 -25.79 -23.13
C ILE A 388 -14.02 -24.66 -23.05
N THR A 389 -14.15 -23.62 -23.88
CA THR A 389 -13.21 -22.50 -23.94
C THR A 389 -13.90 -21.18 -23.61
N ILE A 390 -13.30 -20.39 -22.71
CA ILE A 390 -13.63 -18.99 -22.42
C ILE A 390 -12.58 -18.07 -23.05
N ALA A 391 -13.00 -16.94 -23.62
CA ALA A 391 -12.10 -15.90 -24.15
C ALA A 391 -12.61 -14.49 -23.81
N SER A 392 -11.72 -13.51 -23.67
CA SER A 392 -12.12 -12.09 -23.63
C SER A 392 -12.67 -11.68 -25.00
N LYS A 393 -13.78 -10.94 -25.01
CA LYS A 393 -14.43 -10.45 -26.24
C LYS A 393 -13.56 -9.44 -26.99
N ASP A 394 -12.94 -8.52 -26.26
CA ASP A 394 -12.11 -7.45 -26.83
C ASP A 394 -10.66 -7.90 -27.10
N ASN A 395 -10.19 -8.96 -26.41
CA ASN A 395 -8.89 -9.56 -26.64
C ASN A 395 -8.96 -11.10 -26.73
N PRO A 396 -9.39 -11.69 -27.85
CA PRO A 396 -9.59 -13.14 -28.00
C PRO A 396 -8.34 -14.02 -27.83
N ASN A 397 -7.14 -13.41 -27.72
CA ASN A 397 -5.91 -14.13 -27.37
C ASN A 397 -5.84 -14.44 -25.86
N VAL A 398 -6.51 -13.65 -25.02
CA VAL A 398 -6.69 -13.92 -23.59
C VAL A 398 -7.84 -14.91 -23.45
N LYS A 399 -7.50 -16.19 -23.32
CA LYS A 399 -8.44 -17.32 -23.28
C LYS A 399 -7.94 -18.49 -22.45
N ASN A 400 -8.84 -19.36 -22.03
CA ASN A 400 -8.53 -20.55 -21.25
C ASN A 400 -9.52 -21.69 -21.59
N THR A 401 -9.13 -22.94 -21.38
CA THR A 401 -9.88 -24.12 -21.83
C THR A 401 -9.92 -25.21 -20.76
N CYS A 402 -11.11 -25.78 -20.55
CA CYS A 402 -11.38 -26.92 -19.68
C CYS A 402 -11.74 -28.16 -20.50
N VAL A 403 -11.17 -29.32 -20.18
CA VAL A 403 -11.54 -30.62 -20.80
C VAL A 403 -12.66 -31.28 -19.99
N VAL A 404 -13.82 -31.52 -20.62
CA VAL A 404 -15.01 -32.06 -19.96
C VAL A 404 -15.27 -33.48 -20.47
N LYS A 405 -15.19 -34.46 -19.56
CA LYS A 405 -15.63 -35.85 -19.78
C LYS A 405 -17.04 -36.02 -19.22
N VAL A 406 -17.95 -36.61 -19.99
CA VAL A 406 -19.32 -36.92 -19.55
C VAL A 406 -19.47 -38.43 -19.47
N SER A 407 -19.82 -38.94 -18.29
CA SER A 407 -19.99 -40.36 -17.96
C SER A 407 -21.41 -40.68 -17.50
N SER A 408 -21.71 -41.98 -17.35
CA SER A 408 -22.95 -42.50 -16.76
C SER A 408 -22.68 -43.77 -15.95
N GLU A 409 -23.48 -44.06 -14.94
CA GLU A 409 -23.44 -45.35 -14.25
C GLU A 409 -23.92 -46.49 -15.17
N LEU A 410 -23.51 -47.73 -14.87
CA LEU A 410 -24.20 -48.90 -15.42
C LEU A 410 -25.65 -48.96 -14.89
N GLY A 411 -26.63 -49.27 -15.75
CA GLY A 411 -28.03 -49.41 -15.29
C GLY A 411 -28.22 -50.49 -14.23
N LYS A 412 -28.90 -50.19 -13.11
CA LYS A 412 -29.05 -51.13 -11.99
C LYS A 412 -29.81 -52.40 -12.37
N SER A 413 -29.37 -53.54 -11.82
CA SER A 413 -30.08 -54.81 -11.93
C SER A 413 -31.18 -54.95 -10.87
N LYS A 414 -32.30 -55.59 -11.21
CA LYS A 414 -33.41 -55.86 -10.28
C LYS A 414 -33.25 -57.23 -9.62
N VAL A 415 -33.23 -57.29 -8.29
CA VAL A 415 -33.00 -58.52 -7.49
C VAL A 415 -34.28 -59.02 -6.84
N THR A 416 -34.37 -60.34 -6.64
CA THR A 416 -35.44 -61.00 -5.88
C THR A 416 -34.86 -62.12 -5.01
N ALA A 417 -35.35 -62.30 -3.78
CA ALA A 417 -34.94 -63.34 -2.84
C ALA A 417 -36.17 -64.03 -2.23
N VAL A 418 -36.22 -65.37 -2.21
CA VAL A 418 -37.40 -66.14 -1.75
C VAL A 418 -37.01 -67.22 -0.75
N ARG A 419 -37.57 -67.16 0.48
CA ARG A 419 -37.33 -68.12 1.56
C ARG A 419 -38.03 -69.46 1.32
N ASN A 420 -37.33 -70.56 1.59
CA ASN A 420 -37.89 -71.89 1.76
C ASN A 420 -37.27 -72.58 3.00
N GLY A 421 -37.96 -72.54 4.15
CA GLY A 421 -37.47 -73.15 5.39
C GLY A 421 -36.23 -72.44 5.96
N LYS A 422 -35.04 -73.02 5.74
CA LYS A 422 -33.72 -72.45 6.06
C LYS A 422 -32.94 -71.92 4.84
N ASP A 423 -33.46 -72.15 3.64
CA ASP A 423 -32.80 -71.82 2.37
C ASP A 423 -33.43 -70.58 1.71
N ILE A 424 -32.69 -69.92 0.82
CA ILE A 424 -33.12 -68.76 0.05
C ILE A 424 -32.58 -68.84 -1.40
N ARG A 425 -33.42 -68.50 -2.40
CA ARG A 425 -33.03 -68.43 -3.82
C ARG A 425 -33.02 -66.99 -4.33
N VAL A 426 -31.99 -66.61 -5.11
CA VAL A 426 -31.73 -65.23 -5.58
C VAL A 426 -31.67 -65.15 -7.11
N ASN A 427 -32.29 -64.14 -7.73
CA ASN A 427 -32.30 -63.95 -9.21
C ASN A 427 -32.21 -62.46 -9.58
N TRP A 428 -31.58 -62.12 -10.73
CA TRP A 428 -31.42 -60.75 -11.23
C TRP A 428 -31.50 -60.58 -12.77
N SER A 429 -31.31 -59.36 -13.27
CA SER A 429 -31.46 -58.95 -14.69
C SER A 429 -30.12 -58.58 -15.36
N LYS A 430 -30.00 -58.70 -16.68
CA LYS A 430 -28.77 -58.30 -17.42
C LYS A 430 -28.68 -56.78 -17.62
N VAL A 431 -27.46 -56.25 -17.53
CA VAL A 431 -27.08 -54.85 -17.70
C VAL A 431 -26.21 -54.68 -18.97
N ASN A 432 -26.38 -53.57 -19.70
CA ASN A 432 -25.54 -53.24 -20.88
C ASN A 432 -24.17 -52.74 -20.43
N HIS A 433 -23.09 -53.04 -21.16
CA HIS A 433 -21.69 -52.74 -20.81
C HIS A 433 -21.16 -53.42 -19.52
N ALA A 434 -21.95 -54.26 -18.85
CA ALA A 434 -21.49 -55.11 -17.77
C ALA A 434 -20.84 -56.40 -18.30
N GLU A 435 -19.65 -56.74 -17.80
CA GLU A 435 -18.92 -57.97 -18.11
C GLU A 435 -19.30 -59.11 -17.15
N SER A 436 -19.46 -58.82 -15.86
CA SER A 436 -19.71 -59.82 -14.80
C SER A 436 -20.53 -59.26 -13.62
N TYR A 437 -20.93 -60.14 -12.71
CA TYR A 437 -21.71 -59.84 -11.51
C TYR A 437 -21.11 -60.46 -10.24
N VAL A 438 -21.30 -59.78 -9.11
CA VAL A 438 -20.99 -60.25 -7.74
C VAL A 438 -22.26 -60.19 -6.91
N VAL A 439 -22.53 -61.20 -6.07
CA VAL A 439 -23.69 -61.23 -5.15
C VAL A 439 -23.26 -61.41 -3.71
N THR A 440 -23.70 -60.49 -2.86
CA THR A 440 -23.39 -60.47 -1.42
C THR A 440 -24.64 -60.72 -0.60
N ARG A 441 -24.56 -61.62 0.38
CA ARG A 441 -25.56 -61.86 1.44
C ARG A 441 -25.18 -61.09 2.69
N TYR A 442 -26.13 -60.49 3.40
CA TYR A 442 -25.89 -59.81 4.68
C TYR A 442 -26.83 -60.29 5.79
N ASN A 443 -26.28 -60.72 6.94
CA ASN A 443 -27.03 -61.10 8.13
C ASN A 443 -27.14 -59.92 9.11
N LYS A 444 -28.32 -59.32 9.20
CA LYS A 444 -28.65 -58.15 10.04
C LYS A 444 -28.65 -58.44 11.56
N LEU A 445 -28.47 -59.70 12.01
CA LEU A 445 -28.26 -59.99 13.45
C LEU A 445 -26.79 -60.06 13.84
N THR A 446 -25.94 -60.68 13.01
CA THR A 446 -24.49 -60.80 13.30
C THR A 446 -23.66 -59.69 12.64
N ALA A 447 -24.30 -58.84 11.82
CA ALA A 447 -23.67 -57.81 10.98
C ALA A 447 -22.58 -58.35 10.04
N ASN A 448 -22.67 -59.62 9.63
CA ASN A 448 -21.72 -60.25 8.72
C ASN A 448 -22.28 -60.28 7.30
N ASP A 449 -21.49 -59.81 6.35
CA ASP A 449 -21.66 -60.03 4.92
C ASP A 449 -20.83 -61.23 4.42
N GLU A 450 -21.28 -61.85 3.33
CA GLU A 450 -20.56 -62.93 2.64
C GLU A 450 -20.86 -62.86 1.14
N VAL A 451 -19.82 -62.89 0.30
CA VAL A 451 -19.98 -63.04 -1.15
C VAL A 451 -20.35 -64.49 -1.45
N ILE A 452 -21.53 -64.69 -2.03
CA ILE A 452 -22.08 -66.03 -2.32
C ILE A 452 -22.05 -66.41 -3.80
N TYR A 453 -21.72 -65.47 -4.69
CA TYR A 453 -21.60 -65.72 -6.14
C TYR A 453 -20.72 -64.66 -6.82
N GLU A 454 -19.88 -65.11 -7.75
CA GLU A 454 -19.19 -64.28 -8.75
C GLU A 454 -19.30 -64.95 -10.12
N GLY A 455 -19.62 -64.20 -11.18
CA GLY A 455 -19.67 -64.74 -12.54
C GLY A 455 -20.63 -64.01 -13.49
N THR A 456 -20.97 -64.65 -14.61
CA THR A 456 -21.72 -64.04 -15.72
C THR A 456 -23.20 -64.46 -15.79
N ALA A 457 -23.65 -65.36 -14.92
CA ALA A 457 -25.05 -65.78 -14.86
C ALA A 457 -25.93 -64.74 -14.12
N THR A 458 -27.23 -65.01 -14.03
CA THR A 458 -28.21 -64.09 -13.41
C THR A 458 -29.08 -64.72 -12.30
N ALA A 459 -28.60 -65.78 -11.64
CA ALA A 459 -29.27 -66.42 -10.48
C ALA A 459 -28.33 -67.31 -9.63
N CYS A 460 -28.61 -67.48 -8.33
CA CYS A 460 -27.92 -68.37 -7.39
C CYS A 460 -28.81 -68.87 -6.21
N GLU A 461 -28.28 -69.74 -5.33
CA GLU A 461 -28.97 -70.30 -4.14
C GLU A 461 -28.08 -70.25 -2.89
N ASP A 462 -28.69 -70.07 -1.70
CA ASP A 462 -28.06 -69.93 -0.39
C ASP A 462 -28.82 -70.76 0.66
N LYS A 463 -28.15 -71.46 1.59
CA LYS A 463 -28.71 -72.66 2.27
C LYS A 463 -28.36 -72.79 3.76
N ASP A 464 -29.21 -73.53 4.48
CA ASP A 464 -29.02 -73.98 5.87
C ASP A 464 -28.79 -72.87 6.92
N LEU A 465 -29.42 -71.72 6.74
CA LEU A 465 -29.19 -70.54 7.57
C LEU A 465 -29.62 -70.71 9.05
N PRO A 466 -28.80 -70.27 10.03
CA PRO A 466 -29.15 -70.22 11.44
C PRO A 466 -30.14 -69.08 11.75
N SER A 467 -30.62 -69.00 12.99
CA SER A 467 -31.44 -67.87 13.47
C SER A 467 -30.76 -66.54 13.18
N GLY A 468 -31.45 -65.69 12.40
CA GLY A 468 -30.82 -64.57 11.70
C GLY A 468 -31.85 -63.70 10.99
N LYS A 469 -31.37 -62.66 10.31
CA LYS A 469 -32.16 -61.77 9.46
C LYS A 469 -31.40 -61.45 8.17
N TYR A 470 -31.79 -61.97 7.00
CA TYR A 470 -30.93 -61.95 5.79
C TYR A 470 -31.47 -61.07 4.64
N VAL A 471 -30.57 -60.47 3.84
CA VAL A 471 -30.82 -59.72 2.57
C VAL A 471 -29.69 -59.93 1.55
N TYR A 472 -29.91 -59.58 0.27
CA TYR A 472 -28.93 -59.74 -0.83
C TYR A 472 -28.79 -58.49 -1.71
N ILE A 473 -27.59 -58.26 -2.25
CA ILE A 473 -27.22 -57.17 -3.18
C ILE A 473 -26.45 -57.75 -4.36
N VAL A 474 -26.67 -57.23 -5.58
CA VAL A 474 -25.95 -57.62 -6.81
C VAL A 474 -25.20 -56.42 -7.39
N LYS A 475 -23.89 -56.59 -7.62
CA LYS A 475 -23.03 -55.61 -8.29
C LYS A 475 -22.74 -56.03 -9.73
N ALA A 476 -22.85 -55.11 -10.69
CA ALA A 476 -22.46 -55.28 -12.09
C ALA A 476 -21.11 -54.58 -12.34
N ILE A 477 -20.19 -55.23 -13.06
CA ILE A 477 -18.79 -54.79 -13.23
C ILE A 477 -18.48 -54.39 -14.68
N VAL A 478 -17.76 -53.28 -14.89
CA VAL A 478 -17.31 -52.76 -16.21
C VAL A 478 -16.06 -53.49 -16.73
N ASP A 479 -15.97 -53.75 -18.04
CA ASP A 479 -14.74 -54.23 -18.70
C ASP A 479 -13.65 -53.14 -18.70
N LYS A 480 -12.53 -53.43 -18.05
CA LYS A 480 -11.39 -52.51 -17.87
C LYS A 480 -10.53 -52.35 -19.12
N ASN A 481 -10.78 -53.11 -20.19
CA ASN A 481 -10.07 -53.03 -21.47
C ASN A 481 -10.83 -52.19 -22.50
N ASP A 482 -12.06 -51.75 -22.21
CA ASP A 482 -12.83 -50.86 -23.08
C ASP A 482 -12.21 -49.45 -23.09
N ALA A 483 -12.01 -48.87 -24.28
CA ALA A 483 -11.53 -47.50 -24.43
C ALA A 483 -12.48 -46.43 -23.84
N SER A 484 -13.72 -46.83 -23.52
CA SER A 484 -14.74 -46.05 -22.83
C SER A 484 -14.87 -46.35 -21.33
N ALA A 485 -13.99 -47.17 -20.72
CA ALA A 485 -14.05 -47.52 -19.29
C ALA A 485 -14.04 -46.30 -18.35
N ASP A 486 -13.39 -45.19 -18.74
CA ASP A 486 -13.42 -43.90 -18.00
C ASP A 486 -14.84 -43.27 -17.93
N LEU A 487 -15.74 -43.68 -18.82
CA LEU A 487 -17.06 -43.10 -19.05
C LEU A 487 -18.20 -43.92 -18.42
N TYR A 488 -17.90 -45.09 -17.85
CA TYR A 488 -18.85 -45.95 -17.17
C TYR A 488 -18.31 -46.40 -15.79
N SER A 489 -19.20 -46.73 -14.86
CA SER A 489 -18.82 -47.25 -13.53
C SER A 489 -19.72 -48.39 -13.10
N ASP A 490 -19.14 -49.33 -12.33
CA ASP A 490 -19.85 -50.44 -11.69
C ASP A 490 -21.13 -49.95 -10.99
N SER A 491 -22.20 -50.74 -11.05
CA SER A 491 -23.47 -50.40 -10.39
C SER A 491 -23.96 -51.49 -9.45
N GLU A 492 -24.55 -51.07 -8.34
CA GLU A 492 -25.12 -51.96 -7.33
C GLU A 492 -26.65 -51.87 -7.34
N SER A 493 -27.30 -53.03 -7.24
CA SER A 493 -28.75 -53.14 -7.06
C SER A 493 -29.18 -52.61 -5.69
N GLU A 494 -30.48 -52.43 -5.53
CA GLU A 494 -31.08 -52.29 -4.19
C GLU A 494 -30.98 -53.61 -3.39
N GLU A 495 -31.10 -53.53 -2.06
CA GLU A 495 -31.27 -54.71 -1.19
C GLU A 495 -32.56 -55.46 -1.53
N SER A 496 -32.53 -56.80 -1.44
CA SER A 496 -33.75 -57.60 -1.37
C SER A 496 -34.53 -57.40 -0.06
N GLU A 497 -35.80 -57.77 -0.03
CA GLU A 497 -36.61 -57.82 1.20
C GLU A 497 -36.03 -58.80 2.27
N PRO A 498 -36.21 -58.54 3.60
CA PRO A 498 -35.55 -59.27 4.69
C PRO A 498 -36.31 -60.49 5.29
N VAL A 499 -35.59 -61.45 5.91
CA VAL A 499 -36.10 -62.80 6.33
C VAL A 499 -35.62 -63.28 7.75
N ILE A 500 -36.47 -63.64 8.77
CA ILE A 500 -36.26 -63.52 10.30
C ILE A 500 -36.47 -64.77 11.28
N ILE A 501 -35.95 -64.76 12.59
CA ILE A 501 -36.20 -65.62 13.86
C ILE A 501 -35.94 -64.90 15.33
N PRO A 502 -36.53 -65.27 16.56
CA PRO A 502 -36.45 -64.58 17.96
C PRO A 502 -36.44 -65.38 19.39
N GLU A 503 -36.22 -64.80 20.66
CA GLU A 503 -36.10 -65.46 22.08
C GLU A 503 -36.35 -64.60 23.48
N PRO A 504 -36.16 -65.06 24.81
CA PRO A 504 -36.65 -64.48 26.18
C PRO A 504 -35.69 -64.19 27.47
N VAL A 505 -36.14 -63.66 28.70
CA VAL A 505 -35.38 -62.94 29.88
C VAL A 505 -35.10 -63.66 31.27
N THR A 506 -34.05 -63.26 32.08
CA THR A 506 -33.72 -63.65 33.50
C THR A 506 -32.93 -62.71 34.50
N GLY A 507 -32.21 -61.62 34.16
CA GLY A 507 -31.45 -60.81 35.19
C GLY A 507 -30.65 -59.58 34.70
N VAL A 508 -29.95 -58.83 35.58
CA VAL A 508 -29.09 -57.66 35.21
C VAL A 508 -27.74 -57.56 35.94
N GLU A 509 -26.71 -57.08 35.25
CA GLU A 509 -25.39 -56.73 35.81
C GLU A 509 -24.77 -55.46 35.20
N ILE A 510 -23.93 -54.75 35.96
CA ILE A 510 -23.01 -53.72 35.40
C ILE A 510 -21.78 -54.42 34.82
N ILE A 511 -21.49 -54.14 33.55
CA ILE A 511 -20.29 -54.66 32.87
C ILE A 511 -19.05 -54.17 33.62
N ASN A 512 -18.09 -55.07 33.91
CA ASN A 512 -17.00 -54.84 34.86
C ASN A 512 -16.29 -53.48 34.72
N ASP A 513 -15.99 -53.06 33.49
CA ASP A 513 -15.25 -51.82 33.20
C ASP A 513 -16.02 -50.54 33.58
N TYR A 514 -17.34 -50.64 33.78
CA TYR A 514 -18.24 -49.56 34.18
C TYR A 514 -18.57 -49.56 35.68
N LYS A 515 -17.93 -50.42 36.50
CA LYS A 515 -18.13 -50.42 37.96
C LYS A 515 -17.50 -49.21 38.65
N ASN A 516 -16.47 -48.61 38.03
CA ASN A 516 -15.85 -47.36 38.46
C ASN A 516 -15.59 -46.49 37.22
N VAL A 517 -16.29 -45.36 37.12
CA VAL A 517 -16.16 -44.41 36.01
C VAL A 517 -15.43 -43.17 36.51
N SER A 518 -14.29 -42.84 35.91
CA SER A 518 -13.62 -41.55 36.08
C SER A 518 -13.92 -40.65 34.89
N MET A 519 -14.29 -39.40 35.14
CA MET A 519 -14.56 -38.39 34.11
C MET A 519 -14.07 -37.01 34.56
N PHE A 520 -14.01 -36.06 33.65
CA PHE A 520 -13.78 -34.65 33.99
C PHE A 520 -15.12 -33.91 34.16
N VAL A 521 -15.11 -32.75 34.83
CA VAL A 521 -16.26 -31.84 34.88
C VAL A 521 -16.79 -31.54 33.47
N GLY A 522 -18.10 -31.72 33.25
CA GLY A 522 -18.77 -31.59 31.95
C GLY A 522 -18.61 -32.80 31.01
N GLY A 523 -17.78 -33.78 31.36
CA GLY A 523 -17.70 -35.06 30.66
C GLY A 523 -18.92 -35.92 30.97
N SER A 524 -19.31 -36.78 30.02
CA SER A 524 -20.38 -37.75 30.20
C SER A 524 -20.00 -39.16 29.74
N GLN A 525 -20.64 -40.17 30.32
CA GLN A 525 -20.44 -41.57 29.99
C GLN A 525 -21.74 -42.34 30.21
N GLN A 526 -22.22 -43.04 29.17
CA GLN A 526 -23.29 -44.03 29.34
C GLN A 526 -22.76 -45.27 30.06
N ILE A 527 -23.40 -45.65 31.16
CA ILE A 527 -23.12 -46.90 31.87
C ILE A 527 -23.67 -48.07 31.05
N LYS A 528 -22.86 -49.11 30.83
CA LYS A 528 -23.31 -50.34 30.18
C LYS A 528 -23.69 -51.41 31.19
N TYR A 529 -24.81 -52.07 30.91
CA TYR A 529 -25.39 -53.15 31.68
C TYR A 529 -25.80 -54.27 30.73
N GLY A 530 -25.80 -55.52 31.22
CA GLY A 530 -26.27 -56.68 30.48
C GLY A 530 -27.61 -57.16 31.02
N ILE A 531 -28.60 -57.37 30.14
CA ILE A 531 -29.79 -58.15 30.44
C ILE A 531 -29.48 -59.62 30.10
N LEU A 532 -29.66 -60.50 31.07
CA LEU A 532 -29.40 -61.93 30.93
C LEU A 532 -30.72 -62.67 30.65
N PRO A 533 -30.78 -63.69 29.77
CA PRO A 533 -29.85 -63.91 28.66
C PRO A 533 -30.05 -62.87 27.54
N ALA A 534 -29.10 -62.79 26.60
CA ALA A 534 -28.97 -61.65 25.68
C ALA A 534 -30.01 -61.59 24.53
N ASN A 535 -30.74 -62.66 24.27
CA ASN A 535 -31.72 -62.78 23.18
C ASN A 535 -33.16 -62.46 23.61
N ALA A 536 -33.31 -61.82 24.77
CA ALA A 536 -34.56 -61.72 25.51
C ALA A 536 -35.59 -60.72 24.96
N THR A 537 -36.89 -61.03 25.14
CA THR A 537 -38.03 -60.24 24.62
C THR A 537 -38.28 -58.89 25.31
N ASN A 538 -37.79 -58.67 26.53
CA ASN A 538 -38.06 -57.45 27.30
C ASN A 538 -36.81 -56.99 28.05
N THR A 539 -36.30 -55.80 27.72
CA THR A 539 -34.96 -55.34 28.12
C THR A 539 -34.96 -54.01 28.86
N ASN A 540 -36.12 -53.58 29.38
CA ASN A 540 -36.30 -52.25 29.97
C ASN A 540 -35.67 -52.10 31.37
N VAL A 541 -35.11 -50.92 31.67
CA VAL A 541 -34.47 -50.55 32.95
C VAL A 541 -34.74 -49.09 33.36
N THR A 542 -34.32 -48.72 34.57
CA THR A 542 -34.33 -47.36 35.13
C THR A 542 -33.02 -47.03 35.88
N PHE A 543 -32.69 -45.74 36.05
CA PHE A 543 -31.42 -45.26 36.65
C PHE A 543 -31.61 -44.20 37.74
N LYS A 544 -30.63 -44.05 38.64
CA LYS A 544 -30.59 -43.00 39.69
C LYS A 544 -29.17 -42.65 40.17
N SER A 545 -28.86 -41.36 40.37
CA SER A 545 -27.63 -40.87 41.04
C SER A 545 -27.85 -40.67 42.55
N LEU A 546 -26.77 -40.75 43.34
CA LEU A 546 -26.78 -40.50 44.80
C LEU A 546 -26.30 -39.09 45.21
N ASP A 547 -25.60 -38.35 44.34
CA ASP A 547 -25.29 -36.93 44.56
C ASP A 547 -25.17 -36.20 43.21
N GLU A 548 -26.26 -35.53 42.84
CA GLU A 548 -26.39 -34.76 41.60
C GLU A 548 -25.55 -33.48 41.55
N LYS A 549 -24.98 -33.03 42.68
CA LYS A 549 -24.00 -31.92 42.69
C LYS A 549 -22.63 -32.37 42.20
N VAL A 550 -22.35 -33.67 42.27
CA VAL A 550 -21.13 -34.28 41.74
C VAL A 550 -21.39 -34.86 40.35
N ALA A 551 -22.43 -35.67 40.15
CA ALA A 551 -22.80 -36.19 38.84
C ALA A 551 -24.30 -36.54 38.72
N THR A 552 -24.92 -36.22 37.59
CA THR A 552 -26.32 -36.57 37.25
C THR A 552 -26.39 -37.82 36.38
N VAL A 553 -27.57 -38.45 36.24
CA VAL A 553 -27.83 -39.53 35.28
C VAL A 553 -29.21 -39.38 34.64
N ASP A 554 -29.34 -39.68 33.35
CA ASP A 554 -30.61 -39.63 32.62
C ASP A 554 -31.34 -40.99 32.52
N LYS A 555 -32.48 -41.00 31.81
CA LYS A 555 -33.31 -42.21 31.61
C LYS A 555 -32.63 -43.33 30.81
N ASP A 556 -31.60 -43.00 30.03
CA ASP A 556 -30.90 -43.93 29.14
C ASP A 556 -29.56 -44.39 29.76
N GLY A 557 -29.25 -43.95 30.98
CA GLY A 557 -28.06 -44.33 31.74
C GLY A 557 -26.83 -43.47 31.46
N VAL A 558 -27.00 -42.29 30.85
CA VAL A 558 -25.90 -41.35 30.59
C VAL A 558 -25.61 -40.54 31.85
N VAL A 559 -24.43 -40.78 32.44
CA VAL A 559 -23.93 -40.04 33.60
C VAL A 559 -23.18 -38.80 33.13
N THR A 560 -23.38 -37.64 33.77
CA THR A 560 -22.66 -36.39 33.46
C THR A 560 -22.03 -35.78 34.72
N GLY A 561 -20.73 -35.46 34.67
CA GLY A 561 -19.99 -34.87 35.79
C GLY A 561 -20.26 -33.37 35.95
N VAL A 562 -20.63 -32.94 37.16
CA VAL A 562 -21.07 -31.56 37.46
C VAL A 562 -20.00 -30.75 38.20
N SER A 563 -19.33 -31.35 39.20
CA SER A 563 -18.24 -30.70 39.94
C SER A 563 -17.25 -31.71 40.51
N LYS A 564 -16.04 -31.26 40.85
CA LYS A 564 -14.96 -32.16 41.31
C LYS A 564 -15.35 -32.88 42.62
N GLY A 565 -15.42 -34.22 42.59
CA GLY A 565 -15.88 -35.04 43.73
C GLY A 565 -16.17 -36.49 43.36
N ASN A 566 -16.73 -37.26 44.30
CA ASN A 566 -17.08 -38.69 44.14
C ASN A 566 -18.56 -38.95 44.44
N THR A 567 -19.23 -39.83 43.68
CA THR A 567 -20.62 -40.26 43.91
C THR A 567 -20.89 -41.69 43.36
N LYS A 568 -22.16 -42.13 43.32
CA LYS A 568 -22.61 -43.44 42.79
C LYS A 568 -23.87 -43.32 41.94
N VAL A 569 -24.06 -44.29 41.03
CA VAL A 569 -25.25 -44.46 40.19
C VAL A 569 -25.76 -45.91 40.27
N ILE A 570 -27.08 -46.10 40.22
CA ILE A 570 -27.78 -47.39 40.36
C ILE A 570 -28.64 -47.67 39.13
N VAL A 571 -28.70 -48.93 38.66
CA VAL A 571 -29.62 -49.41 37.60
C VAL A 571 -30.61 -50.46 38.15
N THR A 572 -31.83 -50.52 37.60
CA THR A 572 -32.90 -51.46 38.01
C THR A 572 -33.72 -51.95 36.80
N THR A 573 -33.99 -53.25 36.67
CA THR A 573 -34.85 -53.83 35.60
C THR A 573 -36.34 -53.66 35.82
N GLU A 574 -37.11 -53.49 34.74
CA GLU A 574 -38.57 -53.48 34.78
C GLU A 574 -39.15 -54.89 34.98
N GLU A 575 -38.68 -55.88 34.21
CA GLU A 575 -39.04 -57.27 34.41
C GLU A 575 -38.12 -57.93 35.46
N GLY A 576 -38.67 -58.24 36.63
CA GLY A 576 -37.99 -58.95 37.72
C GLY A 576 -37.33 -58.07 38.78
N GLY A 577 -37.10 -56.77 38.54
CA GLY A 577 -36.71 -55.81 39.57
C GLY A 577 -35.26 -55.95 40.09
N PHE A 578 -34.39 -56.64 39.36
CA PHE A 578 -32.98 -56.83 39.70
C PHE A 578 -32.18 -55.51 39.57
N THR A 579 -31.15 -55.32 40.40
CA THR A 579 -30.38 -54.05 40.51
C THR A 579 -28.86 -54.23 40.49
N ALA A 580 -28.12 -53.17 40.13
CA ALA A 580 -26.65 -53.11 40.23
C ALA A 580 -26.10 -51.66 40.34
N GLU A 581 -24.84 -51.48 40.79
CA GLU A 581 -24.23 -50.17 41.12
C GLU A 581 -22.95 -49.84 40.33
N CYS A 582 -22.69 -48.54 40.16
CA CYS A 582 -21.48 -47.93 39.58
C CYS A 582 -20.96 -46.79 40.48
N THR A 583 -19.64 -46.69 40.71
CA THR A 583 -18.98 -45.56 41.38
C THR A 583 -18.50 -44.52 40.36
N VAL A 584 -18.62 -43.23 40.66
CA VAL A 584 -18.25 -42.12 39.76
C VAL A 584 -17.26 -41.18 40.45
N ASN A 585 -16.13 -40.89 39.82
CA ASN A 585 -15.15 -39.88 40.22
C ASN A 585 -15.08 -38.78 39.14
N VAL A 586 -15.15 -37.51 39.57
CA VAL A 586 -15.13 -36.34 38.69
C VAL A 586 -13.90 -35.49 39.02
N ASP A 587 -13.00 -35.35 38.05
CA ASP A 587 -11.79 -34.54 38.16
C ASP A 587 -11.94 -33.15 37.52
N GLY A 588 -11.13 -32.20 38.00
CA GLY A 588 -11.05 -30.85 37.44
C GLY A 588 -10.27 -30.81 36.13
N ILE A 589 -10.52 -29.81 35.29
CA ILE A 589 -9.84 -29.66 33.99
C ILE A 589 -8.69 -28.66 34.15
N GLU A 590 -7.46 -29.17 34.00
CA GLU A 590 -6.25 -28.35 34.06
C GLU A 590 -5.95 -27.63 32.74
N ILE A 591 -5.32 -26.45 32.83
CA ILE A 591 -4.78 -25.74 31.65
C ILE A 591 -3.58 -26.52 31.11
N LYS A 592 -3.68 -26.95 29.85
CA LYS A 592 -2.61 -27.66 29.11
C LYS A 592 -1.87 -26.77 28.12
N GLY A 593 -2.54 -25.76 27.56
CA GLY A 593 -1.97 -24.77 26.66
C GLY A 593 -2.25 -23.35 27.17
N PHE A 594 -1.24 -22.48 27.09
CA PHE A 594 -1.35 -21.08 27.49
C PHE A 594 -0.51 -20.23 26.54
N GLU A 595 -1.18 -19.55 25.62
CA GLU A 595 -0.52 -18.86 24.49
C GLU A 595 -0.93 -17.40 24.42
N ARG A 596 -0.06 -16.57 23.82
CA ARG A 596 -0.32 -15.15 23.56
C ARG A 596 -1.21 -14.98 22.33
N VAL A 597 -2.25 -14.17 22.45
CA VAL A 597 -3.09 -13.79 21.31
C VAL A 597 -2.45 -12.59 20.61
N GLY A 598 -1.97 -12.81 19.39
CA GLY A 598 -1.35 -11.78 18.55
C GLY A 598 0.19 -11.70 18.64
N GLY A 599 0.73 -10.57 18.19
CA GLY A 599 2.17 -10.34 18.02
C GLY A 599 2.96 -10.40 19.34
N ARG A 600 4.20 -10.92 19.26
CA ARG A 600 5.16 -10.88 20.38
C ARG A 600 5.61 -9.45 20.61
N ASP A 601 6.07 -8.81 19.54
CA ASP A 601 6.63 -7.47 19.54
C ASP A 601 5.52 -6.45 19.29
N ILE A 602 5.44 -5.47 20.19
CA ILE A 602 4.32 -4.54 20.31
C ILE A 602 4.87 -3.12 20.39
N THR A 603 4.74 -2.38 19.30
CA THR A 603 5.03 -0.93 19.31
C THR A 603 3.78 -0.17 19.73
N ILE A 604 3.92 0.73 20.71
CA ILE A 604 2.86 1.63 21.18
C ILE A 604 3.41 3.05 21.29
N GLY A 605 2.57 4.05 21.00
CA GLY A 605 2.95 5.45 21.22
C GLY A 605 3.10 5.76 22.71
N GLU A 606 3.88 6.78 23.05
CA GLU A 606 4.00 7.31 24.41
C GLU A 606 2.64 7.85 24.95
N ASN A 607 2.28 7.49 26.18
CA ASN A 607 0.96 7.77 26.81
C ASN A 607 -0.23 7.16 26.06
N GLN A 608 -0.13 5.88 25.69
CA GLN A 608 -1.19 5.09 25.08
C GLN A 608 -1.42 3.81 25.89
N THR A 609 -2.62 3.24 25.77
CA THR A 609 -2.96 1.95 26.38
C THR A 609 -3.11 0.85 25.33
N ARG A 610 -2.91 -0.40 25.74
CA ARG A 610 -3.15 -1.58 24.90
C ARG A 610 -3.55 -2.78 25.75
N GLN A 611 -4.70 -3.36 25.46
CA GLN A 611 -5.11 -4.63 26.07
C GLN A 611 -4.25 -5.77 25.52
N LEU A 612 -3.72 -6.61 26.41
CA LEU A 612 -3.11 -7.90 26.06
C LEU A 612 -4.12 -9.03 26.26
N GLN A 613 -3.98 -10.10 25.49
CA GLN A 613 -4.88 -11.25 25.51
C GLN A 613 -4.06 -12.55 25.44
N VAL A 614 -4.57 -13.58 26.12
CA VAL A 614 -3.99 -14.92 26.17
C VAL A 614 -5.10 -15.96 25.99
N SER A 615 -4.79 -17.04 25.28
CA SER A 615 -5.70 -18.16 25.04
C SER A 615 -5.36 -19.33 25.97
N ILE A 616 -6.38 -19.85 26.65
CA ILE A 616 -6.31 -20.99 27.57
C ILE A 616 -6.88 -22.21 26.86
N THR A 617 -6.12 -23.30 26.82
CA THR A 617 -6.54 -24.59 26.24
C THR A 617 -6.47 -25.70 27.28
N PRO A 618 -7.55 -26.50 27.48
CA PRO A 618 -8.87 -26.35 26.87
C PRO A 618 -9.64 -25.17 27.48
N GLU A 619 -10.59 -24.60 26.73
CA GLU A 619 -11.35 -23.42 27.18
C GLU A 619 -12.19 -23.70 28.43
N ASN A 620 -12.62 -24.94 28.67
CA ASN A 620 -13.39 -25.34 29.85
C ASN A 620 -12.51 -25.67 31.09
N ALA A 621 -11.24 -25.25 31.13
CA ALA A 621 -10.39 -25.37 32.31
C ALA A 621 -11.03 -24.75 33.57
N THR A 622 -10.92 -25.46 34.70
CA THR A 622 -11.67 -25.15 35.94
C THR A 622 -11.05 -24.04 36.79
N ASP A 623 -9.75 -23.73 36.62
CA ASP A 623 -9.09 -22.54 37.16
C ASP A 623 -8.46 -21.77 36.00
N LYS A 624 -8.83 -20.49 35.85
CA LYS A 624 -8.44 -19.61 34.75
C LYS A 624 -7.69 -18.36 35.22
N LYS A 625 -7.25 -18.31 36.48
CA LYS A 625 -6.62 -17.10 37.03
C LYS A 625 -5.26 -16.84 36.37
N ILE A 626 -5.04 -15.58 35.96
CA ILE A 626 -3.81 -15.10 35.32
C ILE A 626 -3.18 -14.02 36.21
N GLN A 627 -1.85 -14.03 36.31
CA GLN A 627 -1.04 -13.00 36.95
C GLN A 627 -0.22 -12.27 35.88
N TRP A 628 -0.24 -10.93 35.90
CA TRP A 628 0.50 -10.08 34.98
C TRP A 628 1.64 -9.33 35.70
N THR A 629 2.79 -9.15 35.02
CA THR A 629 3.94 -8.38 35.53
C THR A 629 4.65 -7.61 34.42
N SER A 630 5.40 -6.55 34.76
CA SER A 630 6.26 -5.79 33.85
C SER A 630 7.72 -5.78 34.32
N THR A 631 8.67 -5.88 33.40
CA THR A 631 10.10 -5.68 33.72
C THR A 631 10.49 -4.20 33.88
N ASN A 632 9.66 -3.26 33.41
CA ASN A 632 9.93 -1.82 33.55
C ASN A 632 8.64 -0.99 33.51
N GLU A 633 8.00 -0.83 34.66
CA GLU A 633 6.78 -0.01 34.81
C GLU A 633 6.96 1.49 34.53
N ALA A 634 8.19 2.01 34.45
CA ALA A 634 8.46 3.39 34.05
C ALA A 634 8.42 3.59 32.52
N VAL A 635 8.53 2.50 31.75
CA VAL A 635 8.32 2.46 30.30
C VAL A 635 6.90 1.99 29.98
N ALA A 636 6.48 0.84 30.52
CA ALA A 636 5.13 0.31 30.36
C ALA A 636 4.67 -0.46 31.62
N ALA A 637 3.56 -0.04 32.22
CA ALA A 637 2.91 -0.75 33.33
C ALA A 637 1.74 -1.61 32.84
N VAL A 638 1.36 -2.65 33.59
CA VAL A 638 0.23 -3.54 33.28
C VAL A 638 -0.65 -3.73 34.51
N ASP A 639 -1.96 -3.85 34.34
CA ASP A 639 -2.91 -4.14 35.43
C ASP A 639 -3.24 -5.64 35.58
N GLU A 640 -4.11 -5.97 36.52
CA GLU A 640 -4.54 -7.36 36.78
C GLU A 640 -5.34 -8.00 35.63
N ASN A 641 -5.86 -7.19 34.70
CA ASN A 641 -6.63 -7.63 33.54
C ASN A 641 -5.79 -7.68 32.25
N GLY A 642 -4.50 -7.32 32.30
CA GLY A 642 -3.61 -7.29 31.15
C GLY A 642 -3.65 -6.00 30.33
N LEU A 643 -4.23 -4.92 30.85
CA LEU A 643 -4.22 -3.61 30.20
C LEU A 643 -2.86 -2.92 30.42
N VAL A 644 -2.09 -2.76 29.35
CA VAL A 644 -0.79 -2.08 29.37
C VAL A 644 -0.98 -0.58 29.19
N THR A 645 -0.22 0.24 29.92
CA THR A 645 -0.12 1.71 29.76
C THR A 645 1.34 2.11 29.53
N SER A 646 1.66 2.74 28.40
CA SER A 646 2.99 3.31 28.13
C SER A 646 3.18 4.65 28.83
N LYS A 647 4.41 4.93 29.27
CA LYS A 647 4.77 6.14 30.02
C LYS A 647 5.97 6.90 29.44
N SER A 648 6.97 6.19 28.90
CA SER A 648 8.17 6.83 28.33
C SER A 648 8.82 5.96 27.26
N ALA A 649 9.50 6.60 26.30
CA ALA A 649 10.19 5.91 25.20
C ALA A 649 11.26 4.92 25.71
N GLY A 650 11.22 3.68 25.19
CA GLY A 650 12.08 2.58 25.64
C GLY A 650 11.45 1.21 25.41
N THR A 651 11.96 0.18 26.08
CA THR A 651 11.43 -1.19 26.01
C THR A 651 11.09 -1.78 27.38
N ALA A 652 10.08 -2.63 27.42
CA ALA A 652 9.65 -3.41 28.59
C ALA A 652 9.15 -4.78 28.14
N ILE A 653 9.24 -5.79 28.99
CA ILE A 653 8.64 -7.12 28.77
C ILE A 653 7.48 -7.26 29.74
N ILE A 654 6.31 -7.66 29.22
CA ILE A 654 5.13 -7.98 30.01
C ILE A 654 4.95 -9.50 30.02
N THR A 655 4.84 -10.10 31.21
CA THR A 655 4.66 -11.54 31.38
C THR A 655 3.25 -11.83 31.90
N ALA A 656 2.57 -12.81 31.29
CA ALA A 656 1.35 -13.40 31.81
C ALA A 656 1.66 -14.81 32.35
N LYS A 657 1.08 -15.19 33.48
CA LYS A 657 1.34 -16.49 34.14
C LYS A 657 0.09 -17.10 34.78
N THR A 658 -0.09 -18.41 34.67
CA THR A 658 -1.18 -19.17 35.31
C THR A 658 -0.78 -19.71 36.68
N ASN A 659 -1.77 -20.09 37.51
CA ASN A 659 -1.53 -20.74 38.81
C ASN A 659 -0.72 -22.05 38.70
N ASN A 660 -0.91 -22.84 37.64
CA ASN A 660 -0.13 -24.07 37.40
C ASN A 660 1.25 -23.83 36.78
N GLY A 661 1.66 -22.57 36.59
CA GLY A 661 3.04 -22.19 36.27
C GLY A 661 3.36 -21.97 34.79
N LEU A 662 2.39 -22.15 33.88
CA LEU A 662 2.55 -21.80 32.46
C LEU A 662 2.66 -20.28 32.32
N GLN A 663 3.46 -19.79 31.37
CA GLN A 663 3.67 -18.35 31.17
C GLN A 663 3.96 -17.99 29.71
N THR A 664 3.67 -16.75 29.32
CA THR A 664 3.99 -16.18 28.01
C THR A 664 4.39 -14.71 28.13
N GLU A 665 5.03 -14.15 27.09
CA GLU A 665 5.68 -12.83 27.12
C GLU A 665 5.32 -11.95 25.93
N PHE A 666 5.24 -10.65 26.18
CA PHE A 666 5.04 -9.58 25.19
C PHE A 666 6.16 -8.55 25.29
N PHE A 667 6.71 -8.15 24.14
CA PHE A 667 7.87 -7.28 24.02
C PHE A 667 7.40 -5.89 23.62
N ILE A 668 7.21 -5.03 24.61
CA ILE A 668 6.66 -3.69 24.44
C ILE A 668 7.78 -2.73 24.07
N THR A 669 7.63 -2.04 22.95
CA THR A 669 8.46 -0.90 22.54
C THR A 669 7.60 0.36 22.55
N VAL A 670 7.99 1.35 23.34
CA VAL A 670 7.32 2.65 23.38
C VAL A 670 8.05 3.59 22.45
N ASP A 671 7.37 4.02 21.38
CA ASP A 671 7.90 4.98 20.40
C ASP A 671 7.43 6.41 20.70
N SER A 672 8.37 7.35 20.63
CA SER A 672 8.10 8.80 20.68
C SER A 672 8.83 9.47 19.50
N PRO A 673 8.14 9.85 18.42
CA PRO A 673 8.76 10.48 17.26
C PRO A 673 9.16 11.93 17.56
N VAL A 674 10.10 12.48 16.76
CA VAL A 674 10.42 13.91 16.79
C VAL A 674 9.19 14.70 16.33
N LYS A 675 8.66 15.57 17.20
CA LYS A 675 7.47 16.41 16.94
C LYS A 675 7.85 17.80 16.43
N SER A 676 9.02 18.32 16.80
CA SER A 676 9.55 19.57 16.26
C SER A 676 11.08 19.63 16.29
N ILE A 677 11.64 20.44 15.37
CA ILE A 677 13.06 20.80 15.32
C ILE A 677 13.15 22.33 15.36
N SER A 678 13.97 22.87 16.26
CA SER A 678 14.25 24.29 16.36
C SER A 678 15.72 24.58 16.04
N LEU A 679 15.98 25.66 15.29
CA LEU A 679 17.33 26.11 14.96
C LEU A 679 17.72 27.34 15.79
N ASN A 680 18.98 27.40 16.19
CA ASN A 680 19.58 28.58 16.83
C ASN A 680 19.60 29.85 15.95
N TYR A 681 19.43 29.72 14.63
CA TYR A 681 19.29 30.83 13.68
C TYR A 681 18.17 30.55 12.68
N LYS A 682 17.26 31.52 12.49
CA LYS A 682 16.27 31.52 11.39
C LYS A 682 16.83 32.14 10.09
N ASN A 683 17.75 33.11 10.24
CA ASN A 683 18.41 33.79 9.13
C ASN A 683 19.88 34.05 9.50
N ALA A 684 20.77 34.00 8.51
CA ALA A 684 22.19 34.28 8.66
C ALA A 684 22.74 35.05 7.46
N THR A 685 23.64 36.01 7.71
CA THR A 685 24.38 36.71 6.66
C THR A 685 25.87 36.38 6.78
N LEU A 686 26.47 35.89 5.69
CA LEU A 686 27.87 35.47 5.64
C LEU A 686 28.60 36.14 4.48
N ASN A 687 29.93 36.21 4.56
CA ASN A 687 30.78 36.54 3.42
C ASN A 687 31.35 35.24 2.81
N PRO A 688 31.70 35.22 1.50
CA PRO A 688 32.37 34.08 0.88
C PRO A 688 33.57 33.57 1.69
N GLY A 689 33.67 32.26 1.84
CA GLY A 689 34.70 31.58 2.64
C GLY A 689 34.49 31.64 4.16
N LYS A 690 33.34 32.11 4.66
CA LYS A 690 32.98 32.08 6.08
C LYS A 690 31.97 30.97 6.40
N THR A 691 32.03 30.51 7.64
CA THR A 691 31.24 29.39 8.16
C THR A 691 30.32 29.81 9.30
N LEU A 692 29.26 29.04 9.52
CA LEU A 692 28.33 29.17 10.65
C LEU A 692 27.93 27.78 11.15
N LYS A 693 27.80 27.60 12.48
CA LYS A 693 27.23 26.39 13.06
C LYS A 693 25.74 26.59 13.37
N LEU A 694 24.90 25.89 12.63
CA LEU A 694 23.51 25.65 13.02
C LEU A 694 23.46 24.53 14.06
N ILE A 695 22.63 24.71 15.07
CA ILE A 695 22.34 23.73 16.12
C ILE A 695 20.85 23.44 16.02
N ALA A 696 20.51 22.15 15.87
CA ALA A 696 19.14 21.66 15.82
C ALA A 696 18.77 21.05 17.18
N THR A 697 17.75 21.60 17.83
CA THR A 697 17.19 21.09 19.09
C THR A 697 15.85 20.44 18.80
N ILE A 698 15.74 19.15 19.12
CA ILE A 698 14.53 18.34 18.93
C ILE A 698 13.60 18.40 20.15
N SER A 699 12.30 18.24 19.90
CA SER A 699 11.29 17.98 20.92
C SER A 699 10.35 16.86 20.45
N PRO A 700 9.97 15.90 21.32
CA PRO A 700 10.40 15.76 22.71
C PRO A 700 11.86 15.30 22.82
N SER A 701 12.52 15.61 23.93
CA SER A 701 13.97 15.35 24.11
C SER A 701 14.31 13.87 24.29
N ASN A 702 13.32 13.04 24.60
CA ASN A 702 13.41 11.58 24.72
C ASN A 702 13.03 10.84 23.42
N ALA A 703 12.81 11.53 22.30
CA ALA A 703 12.40 10.91 21.04
C ALA A 703 13.31 9.74 20.61
N SER A 704 12.72 8.66 20.11
CA SER A 704 13.39 7.37 19.86
C SER A 704 14.53 7.47 18.85
N ASN A 705 14.33 8.26 17.78
CA ASN A 705 15.35 8.51 16.76
C ASN A 705 15.67 10.01 16.67
N LYS A 706 16.90 10.36 17.05
CA LYS A 706 17.37 11.75 17.21
C LYS A 706 18.25 12.23 16.05
N LYS A 707 18.40 11.43 14.99
CA LYS A 707 19.26 11.75 13.84
C LYS A 707 18.65 12.90 13.00
N ILE A 708 19.52 13.81 12.55
CA ILE A 708 19.15 14.96 11.72
C ILE A 708 19.95 14.94 10.42
N THR A 709 19.25 15.01 9.29
CA THR A 709 19.82 15.16 7.95
C THR A 709 19.90 16.65 7.59
N TRP A 710 20.94 17.06 6.87
CA TRP A 710 21.18 18.45 6.48
C TRP A 710 21.29 18.59 4.96
N ILE A 711 20.54 19.52 4.38
CA ILE A 711 20.50 19.77 2.92
C ILE A 711 20.67 21.26 2.64
N SER A 712 21.34 21.61 1.53
CA SER A 712 21.33 22.95 0.95
C SER A 712 20.49 22.96 -0.32
N ALA A 713 19.61 23.95 -0.48
CA ALA A 713 18.87 24.15 -1.72
C ALA A 713 19.77 24.58 -2.90
N ASN A 714 21.00 25.07 -2.63
CA ASN A 714 21.95 25.46 -3.66
C ASN A 714 23.40 25.44 -3.14
N ASP A 715 24.07 24.31 -3.35
CA ASP A 715 25.47 24.07 -2.97
C ASP A 715 26.50 24.94 -3.72
N THR A 716 26.10 25.70 -4.74
CA THR A 716 26.97 26.71 -5.36
C THR A 716 27.02 28.00 -4.55
N ILE A 717 25.97 28.31 -3.78
CA ILE A 717 25.85 29.49 -2.92
C ILE A 717 26.41 29.19 -1.53
N ALA A 718 25.95 28.13 -0.88
CA ALA A 718 26.50 27.63 0.38
C ALA A 718 26.28 26.12 0.53
N THR A 719 27.25 25.41 1.11
CA THR A 719 27.11 23.98 1.49
C THR A 719 26.82 23.82 2.97
N VAL A 720 26.26 22.68 3.37
CA VAL A 720 26.14 22.26 4.78
C VAL A 720 26.69 20.86 4.99
N SER A 721 27.37 20.62 6.12
CA SER A 721 27.73 19.28 6.59
C SER A 721 27.65 19.24 8.10
N ASN A 722 26.89 18.30 8.68
CA ASN A 722 26.66 18.18 10.13
C ASN A 722 26.28 19.52 10.80
N GLY A 723 25.41 20.31 10.15
CA GLY A 723 25.00 21.65 10.60
C GLY A 723 26.06 22.76 10.47
N VAL A 724 27.26 22.48 9.93
CA VAL A 724 28.26 23.50 9.59
C VAL A 724 27.99 24.00 8.18
N VAL A 725 27.50 25.24 8.08
CA VAL A 725 27.26 25.94 6.82
C VAL A 725 28.55 26.61 6.35
N THR A 726 28.87 26.53 5.07
CA THR A 726 30.03 27.19 4.43
C THR A 726 29.57 28.03 3.23
N ALA A 727 29.74 29.35 3.32
CA ALA A 727 29.38 30.27 2.24
C ALA A 727 30.41 30.23 1.09
N LYS A 728 29.95 30.02 -0.15
CA LYS A 728 30.78 29.95 -1.37
C LYS A 728 30.60 31.16 -2.28
N LYS A 729 29.40 31.34 -2.84
CA LYS A 729 29.08 32.37 -3.85
C LYS A 729 28.01 33.32 -3.33
N ILE A 730 28.06 34.57 -3.78
CA ILE A 730 27.05 35.59 -3.47
C ILE A 730 25.67 35.14 -3.98
N GLY A 731 24.66 35.29 -3.14
CA GLY A 731 23.29 34.84 -3.41
C GLY A 731 22.53 34.58 -2.11
N VAL A 732 21.33 34.04 -2.22
CA VAL A 732 20.53 33.54 -1.10
C VAL A 732 20.27 32.06 -1.34
N THR A 733 20.39 31.25 -0.30
CA THR A 733 20.04 29.82 -0.30
C THR A 733 19.41 29.43 1.04
N TYR A 734 18.78 28.27 1.08
CA TYR A 734 18.15 27.72 2.27
C TYR A 734 18.93 26.50 2.74
N ILE A 735 19.17 26.42 4.05
CA ILE A 735 19.75 25.25 4.71
C ILE A 735 18.67 24.61 5.57
N SER A 736 18.35 23.34 5.27
CA SER A 736 17.30 22.57 5.95
C SER A 736 17.92 21.60 6.96
N ALA A 737 17.30 21.50 8.14
CA ALA A 737 17.48 20.40 9.07
C ALA A 737 16.21 19.54 9.05
N ILE A 738 16.38 18.24 8.85
CA ILE A 738 15.31 17.29 8.56
C ILE A 738 15.41 16.12 9.56
N SER A 739 14.27 15.69 10.12
CA SER A 739 14.22 14.50 10.98
C SER A 739 14.62 13.23 10.21
N ALA A 740 15.04 12.19 10.93
CA ALA A 740 15.50 10.94 10.32
C ALA A 740 14.47 10.27 9.39
N ASP A 741 13.18 10.54 9.57
CA ASP A 741 12.04 10.01 8.80
C ASP A 741 11.51 10.99 7.74
N GLY A 742 12.18 12.14 7.54
CA GLY A 742 11.79 13.16 6.55
C GLY A 742 10.62 14.07 6.95
N LYS A 743 9.85 13.74 8.00
CA LYS A 743 8.54 14.37 8.27
C LYS A 743 8.60 15.75 8.92
N VAL A 744 9.66 16.05 9.68
CA VAL A 744 9.84 17.36 10.34
C VAL A 744 11.00 18.08 9.68
N ILE A 745 10.71 19.25 9.09
CA ILE A 745 11.68 20.09 8.39
C ILE A 745 11.69 21.48 9.03
N THR A 746 12.88 22.03 9.23
CA THR A 746 13.06 23.43 9.63
C THR A 746 14.22 24.05 8.86
N THR A 747 14.10 25.34 8.51
CA THR A 747 15.00 26.00 7.54
C THR A 747 15.66 27.24 8.13
N CYS A 748 16.90 27.50 7.72
CA CYS A 748 17.61 28.76 7.93
C CYS A 748 17.95 29.41 6.60
N THR A 749 17.56 30.67 6.41
CA THR A 749 17.91 31.47 5.21
C THR A 749 19.35 31.93 5.32
N VAL A 750 20.19 31.60 4.33
CA VAL A 750 21.60 31.98 4.28
C VAL A 750 21.84 32.95 3.14
N THR A 751 22.14 34.20 3.51
CA THR A 751 22.41 35.29 2.58
C THR A 751 23.92 35.53 2.49
N VAL A 752 24.53 35.22 1.35
CA VAL A 752 25.97 35.42 1.12
C VAL A 752 26.17 36.77 0.43
N THR A 753 26.89 37.69 1.10
CA THR A 753 27.04 39.08 0.66
C THR A 753 28.50 39.52 0.57
N LYS A 754 28.77 40.58 -0.20
CA LYS A 754 30.08 41.25 -0.21
C LYS A 754 30.27 42.08 1.07
N PRO A 755 31.50 42.19 1.63
CA PRO A 755 31.76 43.09 2.75
C PRO A 755 31.46 44.55 2.40
N ILE A 756 30.79 45.30 3.28
CA ILE A 756 30.45 46.71 3.05
C ILE A 756 31.71 47.58 3.16
N VAL A 757 32.18 48.14 2.03
CA VAL A 757 33.38 49.01 2.01
C VAL A 757 33.07 50.42 2.51
N THR A 758 33.37 50.67 3.79
CA THR A 758 33.15 51.98 4.45
C THR A 758 34.02 53.09 3.85
N LYS A 759 33.46 54.31 3.69
CA LYS A 759 34.20 55.48 3.18
C LYS A 759 35.38 55.83 4.12
N PRO A 760 36.61 56.06 3.60
CA PRO A 760 37.78 56.33 4.44
C PRO A 760 37.70 57.66 5.17
N ALA A 761 38.41 57.75 6.30
CA ALA A 761 38.37 58.88 7.22
C ALA A 761 38.76 60.23 6.58
N LYS A 762 38.19 61.32 7.11
CA LYS A 762 38.41 62.70 6.64
C LYS A 762 39.88 63.11 6.77
N VAL A 763 40.49 63.53 5.66
CA VAL A 763 41.94 63.86 5.63
C VAL A 763 42.24 65.12 6.45
N ASN A 764 43.14 65.00 7.43
CA ASN A 764 43.64 66.14 8.21
C ASN A 764 44.80 66.84 7.47
N LEU A 765 44.47 67.79 6.59
CA LEU A 765 45.43 68.60 5.83
C LEU A 765 46.12 69.63 6.74
N LYS A 766 47.26 69.23 7.32
CA LYS A 766 48.00 69.99 8.31
C LYS A 766 48.59 71.29 7.76
N SER A 767 49.28 71.25 6.63
CA SER A 767 49.98 72.44 6.11
C SER A 767 50.03 72.51 4.58
N ALA A 768 50.19 73.75 4.09
CA ALA A 768 50.49 74.10 2.71
C ALA A 768 51.57 75.21 2.74
N LYS A 769 52.85 74.83 2.74
CA LYS A 769 53.99 75.78 2.87
C LYS A 769 54.58 76.10 1.50
N LYS A 770 54.85 77.38 1.19
CA LYS A 770 55.53 77.79 -0.05
C LYS A 770 57.04 77.94 0.16
N LYS A 771 57.84 77.57 -0.86
CA LYS A 771 59.28 77.87 -0.99
C LYS A 771 59.58 78.14 -2.47
N GLY A 772 59.93 79.38 -2.82
CA GLY A 772 60.02 79.83 -4.21
C GLY A 772 58.70 79.59 -4.97
N THR A 773 58.78 78.98 -6.16
CA THR A 773 57.60 78.62 -6.98
C THR A 773 56.94 77.29 -6.56
N LYS A 774 57.37 76.62 -5.48
CA LYS A 774 56.83 75.32 -5.04
C LYS A 774 55.97 75.45 -3.78
N VAL A 775 54.81 74.79 -3.75
CA VAL A 775 53.99 74.56 -2.54
C VAL A 775 54.09 73.10 -2.12
N THR A 776 54.41 72.87 -0.86
CA THR A 776 54.40 71.54 -0.23
C THR A 776 53.17 71.41 0.66
N LEU A 777 52.28 70.49 0.30
CA LEU A 777 51.16 70.02 1.11
C LEU A 777 51.63 68.85 1.99
N LYS A 778 51.23 68.84 3.27
CA LYS A 778 51.41 67.69 4.19
C LYS A 778 50.13 67.44 4.99
N TRP A 779 49.76 66.17 5.16
CA TRP A 779 48.62 65.72 5.97
C TRP A 779 49.00 64.59 6.94
N LYS A 780 48.12 64.25 7.89
CA LYS A 780 48.23 62.96 8.63
C LYS A 780 47.69 61.82 7.74
N LYS A 781 48.24 60.61 7.87
CA LYS A 781 47.68 59.40 7.22
C LYS A 781 46.22 59.24 7.64
N ALA A 782 45.32 59.00 6.70
CA ALA A 782 43.93 58.66 7.00
C ALA A 782 43.83 57.15 7.23
N THR A 783 43.05 56.74 8.24
CA THR A 783 42.75 55.34 8.53
C THR A 783 42.12 54.67 7.31
N ASP A 784 42.53 53.44 7.04
CA ASP A 784 42.12 52.58 5.91
C ASP A 784 42.27 53.16 4.50
N ALA A 785 42.93 54.31 4.31
CA ALA A 785 43.14 54.85 2.97
C ALA A 785 44.09 53.96 2.16
N VAL A 786 43.77 53.68 0.89
CA VAL A 786 44.71 53.12 -0.09
C VAL A 786 45.52 54.24 -0.76
N GLY A 787 44.89 55.40 -0.97
CA GLY A 787 45.54 56.56 -1.57
C GLY A 787 44.82 57.88 -1.31
N TYR A 788 45.31 58.95 -1.95
CA TYR A 788 44.77 60.31 -1.84
C TYR A 788 44.61 60.96 -3.20
N VAL A 789 43.66 61.90 -3.29
CA VAL A 789 43.53 62.83 -4.42
C VAL A 789 43.60 64.27 -3.93
N VAL A 790 44.43 65.08 -4.60
CA VAL A 790 44.68 66.49 -4.31
C VAL A 790 43.96 67.34 -5.34
N TYR A 791 43.05 68.19 -4.88
CA TYR A 791 42.34 69.17 -5.70
C TYR A 791 42.84 70.58 -5.40
N MET A 792 42.94 71.39 -6.45
CA MET A 792 43.37 72.79 -6.38
C MET A 792 42.42 73.68 -7.17
N LYS A 793 42.14 74.89 -6.65
CA LYS A 793 41.60 76.00 -7.45
C LYS A 793 42.52 77.21 -7.41
N THR A 794 42.38 78.07 -8.41
CA THR A 794 43.10 79.35 -8.54
C THR A 794 42.09 80.49 -8.45
N ASN A 795 42.37 81.49 -7.62
CA ASN A 795 41.48 82.59 -7.27
C ASN A 795 40.05 82.09 -6.92
N SER A 796 39.02 82.60 -7.61
CA SER A 796 37.61 82.23 -7.42
C SER A 796 37.18 80.94 -8.16
N GLY A 797 37.97 80.41 -9.10
CA GLY A 797 37.56 79.36 -10.03
C GLY A 797 37.20 77.97 -9.44
N LYS A 798 36.76 77.04 -10.30
CA LYS A 798 36.41 75.67 -9.90
C LYS A 798 37.64 74.84 -9.47
N TYR A 799 37.44 73.88 -8.56
CA TYR A 799 38.50 72.94 -8.13
C TYR A 799 38.78 71.88 -9.21
N LYS A 800 40.03 71.74 -9.64
CA LYS A 800 40.50 70.68 -10.54
C LYS A 800 41.38 69.66 -9.79
N LEU A 801 41.34 68.40 -10.20
CA LEU A 801 42.28 67.38 -9.73
C LEU A 801 43.69 67.71 -10.23
N VAL A 802 44.67 67.73 -9.33
CA VAL A 802 46.08 68.05 -9.69
C VAL A 802 47.08 66.96 -9.29
N LYS A 803 46.71 66.03 -8.42
CA LYS A 803 47.51 64.83 -8.15
C LYS A 803 46.68 63.68 -7.62
N THR A 804 46.95 62.48 -8.10
CA THR A 804 46.54 61.22 -7.47
C THR A 804 47.77 60.55 -6.87
N ILE A 805 47.64 60.04 -5.65
CA ILE A 805 48.71 59.42 -4.88
C ILE A 805 48.26 57.99 -4.56
N LYS A 806 48.88 57.01 -5.22
CA LYS A 806 48.50 55.59 -5.17
C LYS A 806 48.97 54.83 -3.91
N LYS A 807 49.76 55.46 -3.02
CA LYS A 807 50.34 54.82 -1.83
C LYS A 807 49.91 55.57 -0.55
N ALA A 808 49.18 54.90 0.32
CA ALA A 808 48.64 55.43 1.59
C ALA A 808 49.68 56.07 2.53
N LYS A 809 50.93 55.60 2.48
CA LYS A 809 52.06 56.13 3.26
C LYS A 809 52.60 57.47 2.73
N THR A 810 52.27 57.84 1.49
CA THR A 810 52.72 59.10 0.88
C THR A 810 51.80 60.26 1.27
N VAL A 811 52.03 60.83 2.45
CA VAL A 811 51.20 61.91 3.04
C VAL A 811 51.70 63.33 2.73
N LYS A 812 52.41 63.49 1.60
CA LYS A 812 52.96 64.77 1.10
C LYS A 812 52.77 64.92 -0.41
N CYS A 813 52.56 66.15 -0.87
CA CYS A 813 52.51 66.51 -2.30
C CYS A 813 53.23 67.83 -2.53
N VAL A 814 54.05 67.92 -3.57
CA VAL A 814 54.73 69.16 -3.99
C VAL A 814 54.20 69.59 -5.35
N LEU A 815 53.82 70.86 -5.50
CA LEU A 815 53.25 71.44 -6.72
C LEU A 815 54.04 72.70 -7.09
N LYS A 816 54.44 72.85 -8.37
CA LYS A 816 55.06 74.08 -8.90
C LYS A 816 53.97 74.99 -9.46
N LEU A 817 53.91 76.24 -9.01
CA LEU A 817 52.79 77.17 -9.25
C LEU A 817 53.29 78.55 -9.69
N LYS A 818 52.46 79.27 -10.46
CA LYS A 818 52.77 80.63 -10.95
C LYS A 818 52.64 81.66 -9.82
N LYS A 819 53.59 82.60 -9.73
CA LYS A 819 53.56 83.74 -8.79
C LYS A 819 52.31 84.61 -9.00
N GLY A 820 51.93 85.39 -8.00
CA GLY A 820 50.87 86.42 -8.07
C GLY A 820 49.44 85.90 -7.94
N LYS A 821 49.21 84.58 -7.96
CA LYS A 821 47.86 83.98 -7.85
C LYS A 821 47.59 83.41 -6.44
N LYS A 822 46.32 83.46 -6.02
CA LYS A 822 45.84 82.79 -4.79
C LYS A 822 45.43 81.36 -5.15
N TYR A 823 45.96 80.36 -4.46
CA TYR A 823 45.59 78.95 -4.64
C TYR A 823 44.89 78.40 -3.40
N SER A 824 43.89 77.55 -3.59
CA SER A 824 43.22 76.82 -2.51
C SER A 824 43.29 75.33 -2.76
N PHE A 825 43.62 74.55 -1.73
CA PHE A 825 43.81 73.10 -1.81
C PHE A 825 42.85 72.37 -0.88
N LYS A 826 42.32 71.23 -1.36
CA LYS A 826 41.61 70.23 -0.56
C LYS A 826 42.08 68.82 -0.95
N VAL A 827 42.17 67.92 0.01
CA VAL A 827 42.62 66.54 -0.19
C VAL A 827 41.54 65.59 0.32
N ARG A 828 41.27 64.49 -0.37
CA ARG A 828 40.46 63.38 0.17
C ARG A 828 41.15 62.04 -0.01
N ALA A 829 40.90 61.12 0.91
CA ALA A 829 41.37 59.73 0.83
C ALA A 829 40.44 58.90 -0.08
N TYR A 830 40.94 57.77 -0.55
CA TYR A 830 40.12 56.74 -1.20
C TYR A 830 40.52 55.32 -0.74
N LYS A 831 39.52 54.43 -0.67
CA LYS A 831 39.67 52.97 -0.64
C LYS A 831 39.50 52.41 -2.06
N LEU A 832 39.85 51.15 -2.25
CA LEU A 832 39.44 50.39 -3.42
C LEU A 832 38.28 49.48 -3.00
N ASP A 833 37.28 49.41 -3.86
CA ASP A 833 36.13 48.51 -3.79
C ASP A 833 35.98 47.93 -5.20
N GLU A 834 36.32 46.66 -5.38
CA GLU A 834 36.40 45.99 -6.70
C GLU A 834 37.17 46.80 -7.76
N GLY A 835 38.28 47.41 -7.37
CA GLY A 835 39.12 48.29 -8.20
C GLY A 835 38.61 49.73 -8.34
N ASN A 836 37.33 50.00 -8.05
CA ASN A 836 36.73 51.33 -8.04
C ASN A 836 37.14 52.13 -6.81
N LYS A 837 37.22 53.46 -6.95
CA LYS A 837 37.70 54.36 -5.87
C LYS A 837 36.55 54.88 -5.01
N VAL A 838 36.32 54.25 -3.85
CA VAL A 838 35.39 54.78 -2.84
C VAL A 838 36.06 55.91 -2.07
N TYR A 839 35.54 57.12 -2.20
CA TYR A 839 36.18 58.33 -1.67
C TYR A 839 35.60 58.79 -0.33
N GLY A 840 36.50 59.20 0.57
CA GLY A 840 36.16 59.87 1.82
C GLY A 840 35.76 61.34 1.64
N THR A 841 35.45 62.03 2.75
CA THR A 841 35.14 63.47 2.71
C THR A 841 36.40 64.32 2.48
N TYR A 842 36.22 65.51 1.90
CA TYR A 842 37.33 66.45 1.68
C TYR A 842 37.87 67.04 3.00
N SER A 843 39.18 67.26 3.04
CA SER A 843 39.87 67.99 4.10
C SER A 843 39.33 69.42 4.25
N LYS A 844 39.58 70.04 5.42
CA LYS A 844 39.54 71.51 5.52
C LYS A 844 40.44 72.13 4.43
N ILE A 845 40.01 73.24 3.84
CA ILE A 845 40.73 73.92 2.77
C ILE A 845 41.95 74.66 3.34
N LYS A 846 43.10 74.57 2.66
CA LYS A 846 44.26 75.44 2.92
C LYS A 846 44.49 76.37 1.73
N LYS A 847 44.73 77.66 2.00
CA LYS A 847 44.96 78.70 0.99
C LYS A 847 46.42 79.16 1.01
N VAL A 848 46.99 79.49 -0.14
CA VAL A 848 48.36 80.02 -0.30
C VAL A 848 48.36 81.10 -1.39
N LYS A 849 48.88 82.30 -1.11
CA LYS A 849 49.19 83.31 -2.14
C LYS A 849 50.66 83.11 -2.56
N MET A 850 50.90 82.83 -3.84
CA MET A 850 52.24 82.55 -4.38
C MET A 850 53.06 83.83 -4.54
#